data_AF-A0A2W1MZ35-F1
#
_entry.id   AF-A0A2W1MZ35-F1
#
_cell.length_a   1.000
_cell.length_b   1.000
_cell.length_c   1.000
_cell.angle_alpha   90.00
_cell.angle_beta   90.00
_cell.angle_gamma   90.00
#
_symmetry.space_group_name_H-M   'P 1'
#
loop_
_entity.id
_entity.type
_entity.pdbx_description
1 polymer ?
#
loop_
_entity_poly.entity_id
_entity_poly.type
_entity_poly.pdbx_seq_one_letter_code
_entity_poly.pdbx_strand_id
1 'polypeptide(L)'
;MKKILLSLIGIGGIVFQGSAQLDVTAPVVTAVNPITSIEILVVFSEDVTLATASDVLNYTGLGTVNTAVFSGMQMDSVTLTLASGLDLGVTNTITVSNVADNSSNNNVMVNSNHSFIFNNSTPNIIITEIMYNSPESGTDSLEFIEIYNNGTSDAYLGGFEFTNGVNYIFPTDTLSPAAFYLIAVDQAVAEVFFGMAFNGEFTGALSNGGELLKIVNTFGITIDSVDYDDASPWPTGPIDPDGDGASIELIDINQPNEMASNWTAGSIQYGIVNGSTVFASPGAFTPQANMPLVNVVNSNLTFDETAGLVSIGLDLTNSNGMPSIVKVKVSTGSTADVNDFSVPLSLTFPGNVDTTMNFDINIVDDMLTERTEYISLIFLDSSNTEIGSTNIATVYIKDDEFTAPIGNGSINMEPIYTYTVPTGSAEISAYDPSSKKLFVGNTTSNLIEVLDISDPHNGALLQTIAIGTYGNLNSIAVWGDTIALAMENSTDPQLAGSVVFLDASGALLNQLTAGAMPDMVTFTPDHSKVLSANEGEPDDNYTNDPEGSISVIDISNGVLNASITNATFTSFNAQQVALEASGVNIYGPGSTVAQDLEPEYITVNETSTIAWITLQENNALAKLDLATNTITDIYPLGYKDHSLPGNAMDVSNDNSEVLIANWPTKGMYQPDAIASFSVGTSTYLVTANEGDSRDYNGLEEEERIGDGSYPLDSTIFGDFMPILKDDLNGGRLKTTNTIGDIDNDGDFDEIYSFGARSFSIWDENGVLVYDSGDDFEQITAADATFSSIFNTSNSNVSFKNRSDDKGPEPEGIVTGVINDTVYAFITLERVGGIMVYDVSDVTNPLFVQYINNRDVATATGDLGPEGIIFVNDNNSPIDTALVIVSNEVSGTVTIYKINHTIILPPLADFNEDDHTICEGTTVNYTNESIGVQDTWEWTFNGGTPATSTLENPTVTYTIAGQYDVQLIVSNVNGTDTLMSTNHMEVFANPIAPTISQIDALTLSSTEVNGNQWNDVNGEVTGAINQTFVPGVDGDYSVTYTDVNGCSATSSMFSFSDYSSVDDYDGKTLIIYPNPAAEVLNFNKILNVEVIDLSGKIVLAANQVNAIDISDLSPGMYALKTSNGKQLKFIKK
;
A
#
# COMPACT_ATOMS: atom_id res chain seq x y z
N MET A 1 40.39 -23.35 26.52
CA MET A 1 40.52 -22.49 27.72
C MET A 1 39.88 -23.19 28.94
N LYS A 2 40.65 -24.00 29.69
CA LYS A 2 40.33 -24.49 31.06
C LYS A 2 41.51 -25.34 31.58
N LYS A 3 42.50 -24.67 32.18
CA LYS A 3 43.45 -25.15 33.23
C LYS A 3 44.65 -24.20 33.34
N ILE A 4 44.44 -23.05 33.96
CA ILE A 4 45.50 -22.28 34.63
C ILE A 4 44.88 -21.75 35.93
N LEU A 5 45.20 -22.34 37.09
CA LEU A 5 45.58 -21.64 38.33
C LEU A 5 45.90 -22.61 39.50
N LEU A 6 46.76 -22.12 40.39
CA LEU A 6 47.39 -22.67 41.61
C LEU A 6 48.70 -23.48 41.41
N SER A 7 49.86 -23.10 41.95
CA SER A 7 50.19 -21.96 42.84
C SER A 7 51.71 -21.75 43.01
N LEU A 8 52.11 -20.48 42.86
CA LEU A 8 53.12 -19.67 43.58
C LEU A 8 54.35 -20.25 44.33
N ILE A 9 55.51 -19.66 43.98
CA ILE A 9 56.62 -19.10 44.81
C ILE A 9 57.39 -20.05 45.75
N GLY A 10 58.69 -20.17 45.46
CA GLY A 10 59.60 -21.09 46.15
C GLY A 10 60.28 -20.59 47.40
N ILE A 11 60.85 -21.57 48.14
CA ILE A 11 62.07 -21.47 48.96
C ILE A 11 62.83 -22.80 48.83
N GLY A 12 64.08 -22.74 48.38
CA GLY A 12 65.21 -23.36 49.08
C GLY A 12 65.41 -24.88 49.02
N GLY A 13 66.01 -25.35 47.92
CA GLY A 13 67.13 -26.29 47.88
C GLY A 13 67.16 -27.47 48.86
N ILE A 14 66.87 -28.66 48.32
CA ILE A 14 67.55 -29.90 48.72
C ILE A 14 68.06 -30.58 47.45
N VAL A 15 69.38 -30.68 47.36
CA VAL A 15 70.09 -31.44 46.35
C VAL A 15 69.79 -32.92 46.55
N PHE A 16 69.23 -33.57 45.54
CA PHE A 16 69.46 -34.99 45.29
C PHE A 16 70.19 -35.12 43.96
N GLN A 17 71.46 -35.52 44.03
CA GLN A 17 72.11 -36.16 42.89
C GLN A 17 71.40 -37.48 42.63
N GLY A 18 70.47 -37.47 41.67
CA GLY A 18 69.98 -38.67 40.99
C GLY A 18 70.69 -38.77 39.64
N SER A 19 71.28 -39.92 39.36
CA SER A 19 71.88 -40.27 38.08
C SER A 19 70.97 -39.89 36.92
N ALA A 20 71.49 -39.17 35.91
CA ALA A 20 70.87 -39.15 34.59
C ALA A 20 70.80 -40.60 34.12
N GLN A 21 69.61 -41.19 34.15
CA GLN A 21 69.37 -42.47 33.53
C GLN A 21 69.61 -42.23 32.03
N LEU A 22 70.62 -42.87 31.46
CA LEU A 22 70.85 -42.85 30.03
C LEU A 22 69.55 -43.26 29.36
N ASP A 23 69.08 -42.43 28.42
CA ASP A 23 68.05 -42.87 27.50
C ASP A 23 68.52 -44.19 26.87
N VAL A 24 67.60 -45.13 26.69
CA VAL A 24 67.89 -46.43 26.07
C VAL A 24 66.80 -46.85 25.10
N THR A 25 65.79 -46.01 24.92
CA THR A 25 64.75 -46.20 23.90
C THR A 25 65.22 -45.60 22.59
N ALA A 26 64.73 -46.15 21.48
CA ALA A 26 64.97 -45.60 20.15
C ALA A 26 63.66 -44.94 19.71
N PRO A 27 63.73 -43.87 18.89
CA PRO A 27 62.53 -43.17 18.46
C PRO A 27 61.63 -44.11 17.66
N VAL A 28 60.33 -44.02 17.86
CA VAL A 28 59.32 -44.75 17.09
C VAL A 28 58.37 -43.73 16.48
N VAL A 29 57.94 -43.95 15.24
CA VAL A 29 56.91 -43.10 14.61
C VAL A 29 55.58 -43.36 15.31
N THR A 30 55.00 -42.29 15.86
CA THR A 30 53.73 -42.30 16.60
C THR A 30 52.55 -41.88 15.75
N ALA A 31 52.77 -41.07 14.71
CA ALA A 31 51.74 -40.69 13.75
C ALA A 31 52.36 -40.34 12.39
N VAL A 32 51.58 -40.57 11.33
CA VAL A 32 51.85 -40.11 9.97
C VAL A 32 50.59 -39.41 9.49
N ASN A 33 50.64 -38.09 9.38
CA ASN A 33 49.49 -37.25 9.07
C ASN A 33 49.72 -36.55 7.72
N PRO A 34 49.00 -36.90 6.66
CA PRO A 34 49.07 -36.13 5.43
C PRO A 34 48.51 -34.72 5.66
N ILE A 35 49.21 -33.69 5.18
CA ILE A 35 48.83 -32.28 5.30
C ILE A 35 48.21 -31.80 3.98
N THR A 36 48.88 -32.12 2.86
CA THR A 36 48.43 -31.82 1.50
C THR A 36 48.69 -33.04 0.61
N SER A 37 48.37 -32.96 -0.69
CA SER A 37 48.68 -34.06 -1.61
C SER A 37 50.17 -34.35 -1.73
N ILE A 38 51.06 -33.43 -1.34
CA ILE A 38 52.52 -33.61 -1.43
C ILE A 38 53.25 -33.42 -0.10
N GLU A 39 52.56 -33.09 1.00
CA GLU A 39 53.17 -32.85 2.30
C GLU A 39 52.63 -33.80 3.37
N ILE A 40 53.54 -34.34 4.19
CA ILE A 40 53.21 -35.29 5.26
C ILE A 40 53.99 -34.93 6.51
N LEU A 41 53.30 -34.86 7.65
CA LEU A 41 53.91 -34.76 8.96
C LEU A 41 54.16 -36.15 9.55
N VAL A 42 55.42 -36.49 9.81
CA VAL A 42 55.81 -37.68 10.57
C VAL A 42 56.15 -37.26 11.99
N VAL A 43 55.47 -37.85 12.98
CA VAL A 43 55.67 -37.56 14.40
C VAL A 43 56.37 -38.75 15.06
N PHE A 44 57.36 -38.47 15.90
CA PHE A 44 58.13 -39.46 16.63
C PHE A 44 57.74 -39.47 18.11
N SER A 45 58.13 -40.53 18.83
CA SER A 45 57.86 -40.70 20.26
C SER A 45 58.71 -39.82 21.18
N GLU A 46 59.74 -39.17 20.63
CA GLU A 46 60.77 -38.40 21.34
C GLU A 46 61.53 -37.47 20.36
N ASP A 47 62.36 -36.56 20.89
CA ASP A 47 63.21 -35.67 20.09
C ASP A 47 64.25 -36.46 19.27
N VAL A 48 64.37 -36.15 17.98
CA VAL A 48 65.29 -36.81 17.04
C VAL A 48 66.40 -35.86 16.54
N THR A 49 67.50 -36.43 16.04
CA THR A 49 68.65 -35.65 15.54
C THR A 49 68.41 -35.06 14.17
N LEU A 50 68.82 -33.81 13.99
CA LEU A 50 68.76 -33.10 12.70
C LEU A 50 69.46 -33.82 11.55
N ALA A 51 70.58 -34.48 11.81
CA ALA A 51 71.33 -35.14 10.75
C ALA A 51 70.56 -36.32 10.13
N THR A 52 69.85 -37.10 10.94
CA THR A 52 69.15 -38.30 10.47
C THR A 52 67.68 -38.03 10.15
N ALA A 53 67.04 -37.10 10.86
CA ALA A 53 65.66 -36.70 10.62
C ALA A 53 65.49 -35.93 9.29
N SER A 54 66.50 -35.17 8.86
CA SER A 54 66.48 -34.43 7.59
C SER A 54 67.06 -35.20 6.39
N ASP A 55 67.50 -36.45 6.59
CA ASP A 55 67.95 -37.29 5.47
C ASP A 55 66.75 -37.92 4.77
N VAL A 56 66.44 -37.44 3.57
CA VAL A 56 65.31 -37.93 2.77
C VAL A 56 65.38 -39.44 2.47
N LEU A 57 66.57 -40.05 2.49
CA LEU A 57 66.74 -41.49 2.25
C LEU A 57 66.17 -42.36 3.38
N ASN A 58 65.87 -41.76 4.52
CA ASN A 58 65.28 -42.44 5.67
C ASN A 58 63.76 -42.64 5.53
N TYR A 59 63.15 -42.01 4.53
CA TYR A 59 61.72 -42.05 4.24
C TYR A 59 61.51 -42.65 2.85
N THR A 60 61.02 -43.88 2.80
CA THR A 60 60.83 -44.64 1.56
C THR A 60 59.42 -45.25 1.50
N GLY A 61 59.06 -45.97 0.44
CA GLY A 61 57.73 -46.58 0.31
C GLY A 61 56.66 -45.68 -0.35
N LEU A 62 56.86 -44.37 -0.31
CA LEU A 62 56.12 -43.38 -1.11
C LEU A 62 56.94 -42.95 -2.35
N GLY A 63 56.40 -42.02 -3.15
CA GLY A 63 57.15 -41.35 -4.22
C GLY A 63 58.43 -40.67 -3.72
N THR A 64 59.25 -40.13 -4.63
CA THR A 64 60.53 -39.48 -4.25
C THR A 64 60.32 -38.37 -3.22
N VAL A 65 60.97 -38.45 -2.06
CA VAL A 65 60.95 -37.37 -1.05
C VAL A 65 61.98 -36.30 -1.44
N ASN A 66 61.52 -35.09 -1.73
CA ASN A 66 62.37 -33.96 -2.11
C ASN A 66 63.04 -33.31 -0.89
N THR A 67 62.30 -33.14 0.20
CA THR A 67 62.78 -32.52 1.43
C THR A 67 62.20 -33.19 2.66
N ALA A 68 62.98 -33.22 3.73
CA ALA A 68 62.58 -33.61 5.08
C ALA A 68 63.03 -32.49 6.03
N VAL A 69 62.08 -31.78 6.64
CA VAL A 69 62.34 -30.56 7.42
C VAL A 69 61.63 -30.66 8.77
N PHE A 70 62.31 -30.31 9.87
CA PHE A 70 61.67 -30.27 11.17
C PHE A 70 60.45 -29.36 11.20
N SER A 71 59.46 -29.78 11.98
CA SER A 71 58.22 -29.03 12.18
C SER A 71 57.98 -28.85 13.68
N GLY A 72 57.56 -27.64 14.09
CA GLY A 72 57.28 -27.32 15.50
C GLY A 72 58.47 -26.80 16.32
N MET A 73 58.21 -26.47 17.60
CA MET A 73 59.22 -25.98 18.57
C MET A 73 59.95 -27.12 19.32
N GLN A 74 59.42 -28.35 19.26
CA GLN A 74 60.07 -29.57 19.74
C GLN A 74 60.68 -30.29 18.52
N MET A 75 61.77 -31.03 18.72
CA MET A 75 62.53 -31.67 17.63
C MET A 75 62.01 -33.10 17.40
N ASP A 76 60.69 -33.30 17.48
CA ASP A 76 60.01 -34.59 17.51
C ASP A 76 59.14 -34.84 16.28
N SER A 77 59.11 -33.93 15.31
CA SER A 77 58.34 -34.10 14.08
C SER A 77 59.03 -33.56 12.83
N VAL A 78 58.79 -34.20 11.70
CA VAL A 78 59.39 -33.88 10.39
C VAL A 78 58.29 -33.78 9.34
N THR A 79 58.22 -32.65 8.64
CA THR A 79 57.42 -32.51 7.42
C THR A 79 58.24 -32.97 6.22
N LEU A 80 57.68 -33.92 5.48
CA LEU A 80 58.20 -34.41 4.21
C LEU A 80 57.49 -33.71 3.07
N THR A 81 58.22 -33.34 2.02
CA THR A 81 57.65 -32.89 0.74
C THR A 81 57.98 -33.89 -0.35
N LEU A 82 56.97 -34.44 -1.00
CA LEU A 82 57.08 -35.43 -2.06
C LEU A 82 57.24 -34.77 -3.45
N ALA A 83 57.86 -35.49 -4.39
CA ALA A 83 58.01 -35.08 -5.78
C ALA A 83 56.76 -35.35 -6.63
N SER A 84 55.94 -36.30 -6.20
CA SER A 84 54.64 -36.65 -6.79
C SER A 84 53.60 -36.71 -5.68
N GLY A 85 52.35 -36.43 -6.03
CA GLY A 85 51.25 -36.50 -5.08
C GLY A 85 51.04 -37.90 -4.49
N LEU A 86 50.43 -37.93 -3.30
CA LEU A 86 49.82 -39.11 -2.71
C LEU A 86 48.68 -39.61 -3.60
N ASP A 87 48.53 -40.92 -3.68
CA ASP A 87 47.43 -41.52 -4.43
C ASP A 87 46.11 -41.29 -3.66
N LEU A 88 45.13 -40.69 -4.32
CA LEU A 88 43.86 -40.27 -3.72
C LEU A 88 42.94 -41.46 -3.43
N GLY A 89 42.35 -41.50 -2.23
CA GLY A 89 41.33 -42.50 -1.85
C GLY A 89 41.83 -43.95 -1.78
N VAL A 90 43.15 -44.17 -1.84
CA VAL A 90 43.78 -45.50 -1.72
C VAL A 90 44.78 -45.53 -0.55
N THR A 91 45.17 -46.74 -0.14
CA THR A 91 46.14 -46.92 0.96
C THR A 91 47.56 -46.53 0.52
N ASN A 92 48.10 -45.47 1.12
CA ASN A 92 49.48 -45.02 0.96
C ASN A 92 50.32 -45.60 2.11
N THR A 93 51.54 -46.09 1.82
CA THR A 93 52.41 -46.69 2.86
C THR A 93 53.81 -46.08 2.84
N ILE A 94 54.23 -45.51 3.97
CA ILE A 94 55.58 -45.01 4.18
C ILE A 94 56.39 -45.96 5.06
N THR A 95 57.65 -46.17 4.70
CA THR A 95 58.65 -46.84 5.53
C THR A 95 59.63 -45.81 6.07
N VAL A 96 59.68 -45.68 7.40
CA VAL A 96 60.61 -44.78 8.10
C VAL A 96 61.72 -45.61 8.76
N SER A 97 62.97 -45.23 8.54
CA SER A 97 64.16 -45.97 8.97
C SER A 97 65.30 -45.06 9.37
N ASN A 98 66.25 -45.55 10.16
CA ASN A 98 67.53 -44.89 10.45
C ASN A 98 67.50 -43.48 11.09
N VAL A 99 66.34 -42.99 11.56
CA VAL A 99 66.26 -41.77 12.37
C VAL A 99 66.74 -42.06 13.79
N ALA A 100 67.61 -41.20 14.33
CA ALA A 100 68.28 -41.37 15.62
C ALA A 100 67.81 -40.36 16.67
N ASP A 101 67.80 -40.76 17.93
CA ASP A 101 67.43 -39.91 19.08
C ASP A 101 68.39 -38.74 19.31
N ASN A 102 67.88 -37.62 19.82
CA ASN A 102 68.67 -36.43 20.15
C ASN A 102 69.39 -36.55 21.52
N SER A 103 69.91 -37.73 21.84
CA SER A 103 70.57 -38.03 23.10
C SER A 103 72.04 -38.42 22.89
N SER A 104 72.85 -38.45 23.96
CA SER A 104 74.29 -38.76 23.88
C SER A 104 74.63 -40.21 23.48
N ASN A 105 73.63 -41.08 23.29
CA ASN A 105 73.80 -42.50 22.95
C ASN A 105 73.58 -42.81 21.43
N ASN A 106 72.94 -41.90 20.66
CA ASN A 106 72.58 -42.03 19.24
C ASN A 106 71.86 -43.36 18.88
N ASN A 107 70.84 -43.74 19.65
CA ASN A 107 69.98 -44.87 19.37
C ASN A 107 69.15 -44.63 18.09
N VAL A 108 69.16 -45.62 17.20
CA VAL A 108 68.54 -45.52 15.88
C VAL A 108 67.26 -46.34 15.85
N MET A 109 66.18 -45.77 15.29
CA MET A 109 64.90 -46.48 15.13
C MET A 109 65.05 -47.75 14.27
N VAL A 110 64.20 -48.74 14.56
CA VAL A 110 64.02 -49.89 13.68
C VAL A 110 63.07 -49.50 12.54
N ASN A 111 63.32 -50.00 11.34
CA ASN A 111 62.44 -49.78 10.19
C ASN A 111 60.98 -50.10 10.54
N SER A 112 60.08 -49.14 10.29
CA SER A 112 58.65 -49.28 10.55
C SER A 112 57.84 -48.81 9.34
N ASN A 113 56.78 -49.55 9.01
CA ASN A 113 55.84 -49.21 7.95
C ASN A 113 54.57 -48.60 8.55
N HIS A 114 54.09 -47.53 7.96
CA HIS A 114 52.87 -46.83 8.38
C HIS A 114 51.98 -46.61 7.15
N SER A 115 50.75 -47.10 7.22
CA SER A 115 49.78 -47.00 6.14
C SER A 115 48.67 -46.01 6.53
N PHE A 116 48.26 -45.16 5.61
CA PHE A 116 47.19 -44.20 5.79
C PHE A 116 46.46 -43.99 4.46
N ILE A 117 45.21 -43.51 4.49
CA ILE A 117 44.50 -43.08 3.30
C ILE A 117 44.53 -41.56 3.24
N PHE A 118 44.84 -41.01 2.06
CA PHE A 118 44.74 -39.58 1.81
C PHE A 118 43.55 -39.34 0.89
N ASN A 119 42.56 -38.59 1.39
CA ASN A 119 41.42 -38.20 0.58
C ASN A 119 40.96 -36.79 0.92
N ASN A 120 41.47 -35.81 0.18
CA ASN A 120 41.05 -34.41 0.29
C ASN A 120 39.99 -34.02 -0.74
N SER A 121 39.44 -34.98 -1.47
CA SER A 121 38.43 -34.69 -2.49
C SER A 121 37.09 -34.33 -1.86
N THR A 122 36.31 -33.52 -2.58
CA THR A 122 34.92 -33.18 -2.27
C THR A 122 34.05 -33.50 -3.50
N PRO A 123 33.93 -34.78 -3.89
CA PRO A 123 33.07 -35.20 -4.99
C PRO A 123 31.59 -34.92 -4.64
N ASN A 124 30.77 -34.72 -5.67
CA ASN A 124 29.33 -34.53 -5.50
C ASN A 124 28.63 -35.87 -5.24
N ILE A 125 28.77 -36.36 -4.02
CA ILE A 125 28.10 -37.56 -3.49
C ILE A 125 26.91 -37.10 -2.67
N ILE A 126 25.74 -37.69 -2.87
CA ILE A 126 24.49 -37.27 -2.22
C ILE A 126 23.82 -38.50 -1.59
N ILE A 127 23.37 -38.38 -0.35
CA ILE A 127 22.51 -39.36 0.33
C ILE A 127 21.13 -39.28 -0.32
N THR A 128 20.65 -40.41 -0.84
CA THR A 128 19.46 -40.45 -1.72
C THR A 128 18.34 -41.33 -1.20
N GLU A 129 18.64 -42.26 -0.29
CA GLU A 129 17.62 -43.09 0.36
C GLU A 129 18.08 -43.53 1.75
N ILE A 130 17.13 -43.52 2.71
CA ILE A 130 17.36 -43.94 4.09
C ILE A 130 16.20 -44.83 4.53
N MET A 131 16.49 -46.07 4.94
CA MET A 131 15.53 -46.92 5.65
C MET A 131 15.90 -46.94 7.12
N TYR A 132 15.24 -46.11 7.93
CA TYR A 132 15.62 -45.89 9.34
C TYR A 132 14.71 -46.60 10.36
N ASN A 133 13.49 -46.99 9.98
CA ASN A 133 12.57 -47.73 10.87
C ASN A 133 11.74 -48.76 10.09
N SER A 134 12.40 -49.84 9.66
CA SER A 134 11.73 -50.97 8.98
C SER A 134 10.70 -51.66 9.91
N PRO A 135 9.71 -52.43 9.41
CA PRO A 135 8.63 -53.00 10.22
C PRO A 135 9.07 -54.26 10.99
N GLU A 136 10.21 -54.17 11.65
CA GLU A 136 10.82 -55.20 12.48
C GLU A 136 10.67 -54.86 13.96
N SER A 137 10.72 -55.88 14.82
CA SER A 137 10.73 -55.66 16.26
C SER A 137 12.12 -55.99 16.78
N GLY A 138 12.93 -54.98 17.10
CA GLY A 138 14.20 -55.17 17.80
C GLY A 138 15.40 -54.56 17.08
N THR A 139 16.07 -55.33 16.22
CA THR A 139 17.40 -54.98 15.66
C THR A 139 17.35 -54.36 14.26
N ASP A 140 16.15 -54.01 13.77
CA ASP A 140 15.89 -53.29 12.51
C ASP A 140 16.87 -53.66 11.38
N SER A 141 16.96 -54.96 11.11
CA SER A 141 17.97 -55.61 10.26
C SER A 141 17.88 -55.26 8.77
N LEU A 142 16.86 -54.50 8.37
CA LEU A 142 16.70 -53.96 7.04
C LEU A 142 17.15 -52.50 6.93
N GLU A 143 17.66 -51.88 8.00
CA GLU A 143 18.18 -50.51 7.93
C GLU A 143 19.30 -50.38 6.91
N PHE A 144 19.20 -49.35 6.06
CA PHE A 144 20.23 -49.05 5.08
C PHE A 144 20.31 -47.56 4.72
N ILE A 145 21.45 -47.17 4.15
CA ILE A 145 21.70 -45.86 3.57
C ILE A 145 22.18 -46.05 2.13
N GLU A 146 21.61 -45.28 1.21
CA GLU A 146 22.08 -45.16 -0.18
C GLU A 146 22.77 -43.81 -0.40
N ILE A 147 23.93 -43.85 -1.05
CA ILE A 147 24.55 -42.66 -1.65
C ILE A 147 24.67 -42.80 -3.16
N TYR A 148 24.62 -41.66 -3.85
CA TYR A 148 24.68 -41.55 -5.30
C TYR A 148 25.77 -40.57 -5.74
N ASN A 149 26.51 -40.89 -6.79
CA ASN A 149 27.47 -39.94 -7.38
C ASN A 149 26.80 -39.06 -8.45
N ASN A 150 26.44 -37.84 -8.07
CA ASN A 150 25.93 -36.79 -8.95
C ASN A 150 27.04 -36.01 -9.69
N GLY A 151 28.30 -36.33 -9.41
CA GLY A 151 29.45 -35.79 -10.12
C GLY A 151 29.56 -36.32 -11.55
N THR A 152 30.34 -35.61 -12.37
CA THR A 152 30.66 -36.03 -13.74
C THR A 152 31.93 -36.90 -13.83
N SER A 153 32.59 -37.17 -12.70
CA SER A 153 33.81 -37.96 -12.59
C SER A 153 33.71 -39.03 -11.51
N ASP A 154 34.59 -40.04 -11.57
CA ASP A 154 34.72 -41.07 -10.53
C ASP A 154 34.99 -40.42 -9.16
N ALA A 155 34.26 -40.86 -8.13
CA ALA A 155 34.47 -40.49 -6.74
C ALA A 155 35.26 -41.60 -6.02
N TYR A 156 36.47 -41.28 -5.57
CA TYR A 156 37.28 -42.20 -4.79
C TYR A 156 36.83 -42.14 -3.33
N LEU A 157 36.18 -43.19 -2.82
CA LEU A 157 35.51 -43.15 -1.52
C LEU A 157 36.44 -43.44 -0.34
N GLY A 158 37.61 -44.05 -0.58
CA GLY A 158 38.46 -44.53 0.50
C GLY A 158 38.80 -43.44 1.51
N GLY A 159 38.57 -43.76 2.78
CA GLY A 159 38.84 -42.85 3.90
C GLY A 159 37.77 -41.79 4.14
N PHE A 160 36.69 -41.73 3.35
CA PHE A 160 35.49 -41.04 3.79
C PHE A 160 34.89 -41.77 5.00
N GLU A 161 34.21 -41.06 5.87
CA GLU A 161 33.56 -41.65 7.04
C GLU A 161 32.24 -40.96 7.36
N PHE A 162 31.30 -41.72 7.92
CA PHE A 162 30.17 -41.15 8.63
C PHE A 162 30.62 -40.74 10.03
N THR A 163 30.52 -39.44 10.36
CA THR A 163 30.84 -38.92 11.71
C THR A 163 29.62 -38.84 12.62
N ASN A 164 28.42 -38.95 12.05
CA ASN A 164 27.13 -38.83 12.74
C ASN A 164 26.16 -39.89 12.19
N GLY A 165 25.25 -40.35 13.06
CA GLY A 165 24.31 -41.44 12.80
C GLY A 165 24.93 -42.81 12.95
N VAL A 166 25.52 -43.32 11.88
CA VAL A 166 26.13 -44.65 11.83
C VAL A 166 27.67 -44.59 11.88
N ASN A 167 28.30 -45.70 12.24
CA ASN A 167 29.75 -45.85 12.16
C ASN A 167 30.12 -46.66 10.91
N TYR A 168 30.62 -45.95 9.89
CA TYR A 168 31.13 -46.57 8.66
C TYR A 168 32.28 -45.74 8.08
N ILE A 169 33.42 -46.39 7.83
CA ILE A 169 34.56 -45.82 7.11
C ILE A 169 34.62 -46.50 5.75
N PHE A 170 34.50 -45.71 4.69
CA PHE A 170 34.48 -46.22 3.33
C PHE A 170 35.82 -46.90 2.99
N PRO A 171 35.79 -48.15 2.50
CA PRO A 171 36.98 -48.85 2.06
C PRO A 171 37.56 -48.20 0.80
N THR A 172 38.74 -48.65 0.38
CA THR A 172 39.31 -48.24 -0.92
C THR A 172 38.43 -48.74 -2.07
N ASP A 173 37.48 -47.90 -2.46
CA ASP A 173 36.51 -48.12 -3.52
C ASP A 173 36.38 -46.88 -4.41
N THR A 174 35.81 -47.07 -5.60
CA THR A 174 35.54 -46.00 -6.57
C THR A 174 34.09 -46.08 -7.01
N LEU A 175 33.37 -44.97 -6.85
CA LEU A 175 31.99 -44.83 -7.28
C LEU A 175 31.94 -44.01 -8.57
N SER A 176 31.59 -44.66 -9.68
CA SER A 176 31.50 -43.97 -10.99
C SER A 176 30.33 -42.99 -11.06
N PRO A 177 30.35 -42.02 -12.00
CA PRO A 177 29.23 -41.12 -12.23
C PRO A 177 27.91 -41.87 -12.42
N ALA A 178 26.84 -41.37 -11.81
CA ALA A 178 25.51 -41.96 -11.85
C ALA A 178 25.39 -43.40 -11.29
N ALA A 179 26.32 -43.80 -10.42
CA ALA A 179 26.25 -45.07 -9.71
C ALA A 179 25.89 -44.88 -8.23
N PHE A 180 25.40 -45.96 -7.62
CA PHE A 180 24.98 -46.04 -6.22
C PHE A 180 25.99 -46.80 -5.37
N TYR A 181 26.04 -46.46 -4.08
CA TYR A 181 26.76 -47.21 -3.05
C TYR A 181 25.83 -47.43 -1.86
N LEU A 182 25.58 -48.70 -1.55
CA LEU A 182 24.58 -49.14 -0.58
C LEU A 182 25.27 -49.72 0.65
N ILE A 183 24.92 -49.24 1.85
CA ILE A 183 25.40 -49.82 3.11
C ILE A 183 24.22 -50.15 4.01
N ALA A 184 24.29 -51.28 4.72
CA ALA A 184 23.21 -51.76 5.59
C ALA A 184 23.72 -52.13 6.98
N VAL A 185 22.82 -52.22 7.96
CA VAL A 185 23.17 -52.65 9.33
C VAL A 185 23.46 -54.16 9.41
N ASP A 186 22.76 -54.97 8.61
CA ASP A 186 23.05 -56.39 8.36
C ASP A 186 23.08 -56.60 6.85
N GLN A 187 24.29 -56.60 6.28
CA GLN A 187 24.48 -56.66 4.84
C GLN A 187 23.87 -57.94 4.25
N ALA A 188 24.04 -59.07 4.93
CA ALA A 188 23.58 -60.35 4.41
C ALA A 188 22.04 -60.46 4.39
N VAL A 189 21.36 -59.87 5.39
CA VAL A 189 19.89 -59.83 5.44
C VAL A 189 19.33 -58.89 4.38
N ALA A 190 19.86 -57.68 4.26
CA ALA A 190 19.44 -56.70 3.26
C ALA A 190 19.61 -57.24 1.83
N GLU A 191 20.75 -57.87 1.51
CA GLU A 191 21.02 -58.45 0.19
C GLU A 191 20.01 -59.55 -0.19
N VAL A 192 19.63 -60.39 0.78
CA VAL A 192 18.64 -61.45 0.57
C VAL A 192 17.23 -60.87 0.41
N PHE A 193 16.89 -59.82 1.16
CA PHE A 193 15.55 -59.23 1.14
C PHE A 193 15.29 -58.41 -0.12
N PHE A 194 16.20 -57.48 -0.46
CA PHE A 194 16.07 -56.62 -1.65
C PHE A 194 16.51 -57.32 -2.94
N GLY A 195 17.19 -58.46 -2.84
CA GLY A 195 17.60 -59.26 -4.00
C GLY A 195 18.72 -58.62 -4.81
N MET A 196 19.56 -57.79 -4.18
CA MET A 196 20.65 -57.06 -4.80
C MET A 196 21.88 -56.99 -3.89
N ALA A 197 23.03 -56.60 -4.43
CA ALA A 197 24.27 -56.52 -3.65
C ALA A 197 24.35 -55.19 -2.89
N PHE A 198 24.84 -55.26 -1.65
CA PHE A 198 25.20 -54.09 -0.84
C PHE A 198 26.73 -53.99 -0.79
N ASN A 199 27.25 -52.77 -0.65
CA ASN A 199 28.68 -52.49 -0.72
C ASN A 199 29.38 -52.63 0.63
N GLY A 200 28.65 -52.54 1.75
CA GLY A 200 29.21 -52.79 3.06
C GLY A 200 28.20 -52.86 4.20
N GLU A 201 28.70 -53.23 5.36
CA GLU A 201 27.97 -53.31 6.62
C GLU A 201 28.42 -52.18 7.54
N PHE A 202 27.50 -51.34 8.01
CA PHE A 202 27.78 -50.31 9.03
C PHE A 202 27.49 -50.83 10.44
N THR A 203 28.04 -50.16 11.45
CA THR A 203 27.77 -50.48 12.86
C THR A 203 27.15 -49.32 13.61
N GLY A 204 26.30 -49.61 14.60
CA GLY A 204 25.36 -48.64 15.17
C GLY A 204 23.93 -49.04 14.79
N ALA A 205 23.03 -48.09 14.84
CA ALA A 205 21.66 -48.20 14.32
C ALA A 205 21.22 -46.80 13.88
N LEU A 206 20.33 -46.74 12.91
CA LEU A 206 19.64 -45.50 12.58
C LEU A 206 18.64 -45.15 13.70
N SER A 207 18.45 -43.87 13.97
CA SER A 207 17.49 -43.39 14.95
C SER A 207 16.07 -43.45 14.39
N ASN A 208 15.19 -44.22 15.04
CA ASN A 208 13.77 -44.27 14.70
C ASN A 208 13.05 -42.92 14.90
N GLY A 209 13.66 -41.95 15.58
CA GLY A 209 13.11 -40.61 15.82
C GLY A 209 13.91 -39.48 15.17
N GLY A 210 14.59 -39.77 14.06
CA GLY A 210 15.42 -38.80 13.35
C GLY A 210 16.84 -38.63 13.91
N GLU A 211 17.77 -38.23 13.04
CA GLU A 211 19.13 -37.82 13.39
C GLU A 211 19.90 -37.22 12.19
N LEU A 212 21.04 -36.58 12.50
CA LEU A 212 22.01 -36.14 11.51
C LEU A 212 22.85 -37.32 10.98
N LEU A 213 22.78 -37.58 9.68
CA LEU A 213 23.78 -38.33 8.92
C LEU A 213 24.75 -37.35 8.28
N LYS A 214 26.05 -37.59 8.44
CA LYS A 214 27.09 -36.70 7.91
C LYS A 214 28.29 -37.47 7.40
N ILE A 215 28.60 -37.32 6.12
CA ILE A 215 29.79 -37.87 5.47
C ILE A 215 30.87 -36.81 5.44
N VAL A 216 32.09 -37.15 5.86
CA VAL A 216 33.26 -36.27 5.74
C VAL A 216 34.42 -36.98 5.06
N ASN A 217 35.34 -36.20 4.49
CA ASN A 217 36.61 -36.73 3.99
C ASN A 217 37.68 -36.87 5.10
N THR A 218 38.90 -37.33 4.78
CA THR A 218 39.95 -37.57 5.77
C THR A 218 40.44 -36.31 6.51
N PHE A 219 40.00 -35.12 6.08
CA PHE A 219 40.30 -33.82 6.70
C PHE A 219 39.12 -33.26 7.49
N GLY A 220 38.00 -33.98 7.59
CA GLY A 220 36.79 -33.54 8.29
C GLY A 220 35.93 -32.55 7.48
N ILE A 221 36.20 -32.37 6.19
CA ILE A 221 35.36 -31.55 5.30
C ILE A 221 34.11 -32.36 4.95
N THR A 222 32.92 -31.77 5.14
CA THR A 222 31.64 -32.37 4.78
C THR A 222 31.58 -32.68 3.28
N ILE A 223 31.18 -33.90 2.94
CA ILE A 223 30.83 -34.32 1.58
C ILE A 223 29.34 -34.13 1.36
N ASP A 224 28.52 -34.65 2.26
CA ASP A 224 27.08 -34.48 2.27
C ASP A 224 26.52 -34.70 3.68
N SER A 225 25.33 -34.15 3.96
CA SER A 225 24.63 -34.33 5.22
C SER A 225 23.12 -34.24 5.07
N VAL A 226 22.40 -34.93 5.97
CA VAL A 226 20.94 -34.86 6.09
C VAL A 226 20.56 -35.04 7.56
N ASP A 227 19.72 -34.15 8.09
CA ASP A 227 19.17 -34.22 9.45
C ASP A 227 17.69 -34.65 9.35
N TYR A 228 17.47 -35.95 9.19
CA TYR A 228 16.14 -36.50 8.93
C TYR A 228 15.32 -36.62 10.23
N ASP A 229 13.98 -36.60 10.12
CA ASP A 229 13.05 -36.68 11.25
C ASP A 229 11.90 -37.67 10.95
N ASP A 230 11.20 -38.11 12.01
CA ASP A 230 10.02 -39.00 11.95
C ASP A 230 8.69 -38.22 11.92
N ALA A 231 8.77 -36.89 12.03
CA ALA A 231 7.62 -36.01 12.12
C ALA A 231 7.55 -34.99 10.97
N SER A 232 6.32 -34.54 10.66
CA SER A 232 6.08 -33.43 9.73
C SER A 232 6.99 -32.23 10.06
N PRO A 233 7.68 -31.62 9.06
CA PRO A 233 7.41 -31.70 7.63
C PRO A 233 8.04 -32.88 6.86
N TRP A 234 8.70 -33.83 7.53
CA TRP A 234 9.22 -35.04 6.89
C TRP A 234 8.09 -36.00 6.47
N PRO A 235 8.34 -36.93 5.52
CA PRO A 235 7.31 -37.83 5.00
C PRO A 235 6.60 -38.60 6.11
N THR A 236 5.28 -38.40 6.24
CA THR A 236 4.39 -39.09 7.18
C THR A 236 3.10 -39.45 6.45
N GLY A 237 2.39 -40.52 6.84
CA GLY A 237 1.12 -40.87 6.18
C GLY A 237 0.72 -42.35 6.18
N PRO A 238 -0.17 -42.79 5.27
CA PRO A 238 -0.66 -44.17 5.21
C PRO A 238 0.39 -45.22 4.83
N ILE A 239 1.52 -44.77 4.27
CA ILE A 239 2.73 -45.54 3.98
C ILE A 239 3.83 -44.81 4.75
N ASP A 240 3.94 -45.11 6.04
CA ASP A 240 4.79 -44.37 6.97
C ASP A 240 6.22 -44.93 6.99
N PRO A 241 7.26 -44.08 6.82
CA PRO A 241 8.64 -44.48 7.06
C PRO A 241 8.95 -44.82 8.52
N ASP A 242 8.12 -44.36 9.47
CA ASP A 242 8.28 -44.64 10.91
C ASP A 242 7.61 -45.97 11.31
N GLY A 243 8.18 -47.10 10.88
CA GLY A 243 7.79 -48.43 11.37
C GLY A 243 6.68 -49.15 10.57
N ASP A 244 6.05 -48.49 9.60
CA ASP A 244 5.12 -49.13 8.64
C ASP A 244 5.81 -49.61 7.35
N GLY A 245 7.11 -49.36 7.24
CA GLY A 245 8.02 -50.08 6.35
C GLY A 245 8.47 -49.35 5.10
N ALA A 246 8.23 -48.05 4.96
CA ALA A 246 8.81 -47.26 3.88
C ALA A 246 10.24 -46.78 4.21
N SER A 247 11.10 -46.63 3.22
CA SER A 247 12.24 -45.72 3.29
C SER A 247 11.79 -44.27 3.07
N ILE A 248 12.67 -43.32 3.38
CA ILE A 248 12.60 -41.98 2.80
C ILE A 248 13.55 -41.87 1.61
N GLU A 249 13.06 -41.32 0.51
CA GLU A 249 13.75 -41.19 -0.78
C GLU A 249 13.84 -39.71 -1.16
N LEU A 250 15.01 -39.27 -1.63
CA LEU A 250 15.21 -37.92 -2.13
C LEU A 250 14.39 -37.72 -3.43
N ILE A 251 13.89 -36.51 -3.66
CA ILE A 251 13.06 -36.17 -4.83
C ILE A 251 13.92 -35.49 -5.91
N ASP A 252 14.54 -34.36 -5.58
CA ASP A 252 15.39 -33.57 -6.48
C ASP A 252 16.81 -33.47 -5.93
N ILE A 253 17.77 -33.83 -6.79
CA ILE A 253 19.18 -33.88 -6.45
C ILE A 253 19.87 -32.51 -6.43
N ASN A 254 19.22 -31.48 -6.98
CA ASN A 254 19.75 -30.11 -6.99
C ASN A 254 19.24 -29.28 -5.80
N GLN A 255 18.31 -29.83 -5.02
CA GLN A 255 17.72 -29.18 -3.85
C GLN A 255 18.43 -29.63 -2.57
N PRO A 256 18.58 -28.76 -1.54
CA PRO A 256 19.24 -29.13 -0.28
C PRO A 256 18.62 -30.36 0.40
N ASN A 257 19.46 -31.25 0.91
CA ASN A 257 19.05 -32.47 1.61
C ASN A 257 18.37 -32.17 2.96
N GLU A 258 18.57 -30.98 3.53
CA GLU A 258 17.95 -30.53 4.77
C GLU A 258 16.46 -30.15 4.60
N MET A 259 15.98 -29.99 3.35
CA MET A 259 14.59 -29.67 3.11
C MET A 259 13.73 -30.93 3.16
N ALA A 260 12.96 -31.09 4.24
CA ALA A 260 12.04 -32.21 4.42
C ALA A 260 11.06 -32.40 3.24
N SER A 261 10.65 -31.32 2.56
CA SER A 261 9.79 -31.35 1.37
C SER A 261 10.46 -31.92 0.12
N ASN A 262 11.79 -32.08 0.14
CA ASN A 262 12.59 -32.73 -0.90
C ASN A 262 12.74 -34.25 -0.65
N TRP A 263 12.08 -34.79 0.37
CA TRP A 263 12.03 -36.21 0.66
C TRP A 263 10.60 -36.73 0.53
N THR A 264 10.44 -37.98 0.10
CA THR A 264 9.15 -38.67 0.01
C THR A 264 9.26 -40.06 0.64
N ALA A 265 8.14 -40.64 1.06
CA ALA A 265 8.11 -42.05 1.42
C ALA A 265 8.31 -42.90 0.15
N GLY A 266 9.11 -43.96 0.28
CA GLY A 266 9.36 -44.92 -0.78
C GLY A 266 8.08 -45.59 -1.26
N SER A 267 8.01 -45.89 -2.55
CA SER A 267 6.77 -46.34 -3.20
C SER A 267 6.85 -47.70 -3.90
N ILE A 268 8.06 -48.24 -4.09
CA ILE A 268 8.26 -49.53 -4.75
C ILE A 268 8.16 -50.67 -3.72
N GLN A 269 7.22 -51.59 -3.95
CA GLN A 269 6.95 -52.72 -3.06
C GLN A 269 7.97 -53.84 -3.24
N TYR A 270 8.60 -54.28 -2.14
CA TYR A 270 9.50 -55.44 -2.13
C TYR A 270 8.85 -56.68 -1.49
N GLY A 271 8.74 -56.70 -0.16
CA GLY A 271 8.34 -57.88 0.62
C GLY A 271 7.43 -57.52 1.80
N ILE A 272 6.98 -58.54 2.54
CA ILE A 272 6.17 -58.36 3.75
C ILE A 272 6.98 -58.80 4.96
N VAL A 273 7.08 -57.93 5.96
CA VAL A 273 7.71 -58.22 7.25
C VAL A 273 6.72 -57.87 8.36
N ASN A 274 6.50 -58.81 9.28
CA ASN A 274 5.52 -58.70 10.39
C ASN A 274 4.09 -58.24 10.04
N GLY A 275 3.68 -58.36 8.77
CA GLY A 275 2.34 -57.99 8.30
C GLY A 275 2.28 -56.64 7.58
N SER A 276 3.36 -55.86 7.60
CA SER A 276 3.52 -54.61 6.85
C SER A 276 4.33 -54.86 5.58
N THR A 277 4.00 -54.13 4.51
CA THR A 277 4.74 -54.21 3.25
C THR A 277 5.91 -53.24 3.34
N VAL A 278 7.11 -53.70 2.96
CA VAL A 278 8.30 -52.84 2.88
C VAL A 278 8.33 -52.14 1.53
N PHE A 279 8.46 -50.81 1.56
CA PHE A 279 8.57 -49.95 0.39
C PHE A 279 9.94 -49.28 0.39
N ALA A 280 10.69 -49.43 -0.70
CA ALA A 280 12.03 -48.86 -0.86
C ALA A 280 12.39 -48.82 -2.34
N SER A 281 13.49 -48.22 -2.76
CA SER A 281 13.99 -48.30 -4.13
C SER A 281 15.52 -48.34 -4.25
N PRO A 282 16.22 -49.17 -3.44
CA PRO A 282 17.67 -49.21 -3.45
C PRO A 282 18.20 -49.50 -4.85
N GLY A 283 19.19 -48.72 -5.27
CA GLY A 283 19.86 -48.75 -6.56
C GLY A 283 19.03 -48.22 -7.73
N ALA A 284 17.90 -47.55 -7.48
CA ALA A 284 16.95 -47.16 -8.52
C ALA A 284 16.54 -45.68 -8.51
N PHE A 285 17.16 -44.83 -7.68
CA PHE A 285 16.88 -43.40 -7.68
C PHE A 285 17.11 -42.78 -9.08
N THR A 286 16.10 -42.08 -9.59
CA THR A 286 16.16 -41.32 -10.84
C THR A 286 16.08 -39.84 -10.52
N PRO A 287 17.14 -39.04 -10.76
CA PRO A 287 17.09 -37.59 -10.54
C PRO A 287 15.93 -36.95 -11.31
N GLN A 288 14.99 -36.29 -10.61
CA GLN A 288 14.00 -35.45 -11.28
C GLN A 288 14.67 -34.18 -11.77
N ALA A 289 14.81 -34.05 -13.10
CA ALA A 289 15.72 -33.06 -13.68
C ALA A 289 15.13 -31.65 -13.86
N ASN A 290 13.83 -31.41 -13.67
CA ASN A 290 13.25 -30.05 -13.74
C ASN A 290 11.96 -29.99 -12.91
N MET A 291 11.95 -29.20 -11.84
CA MET A 291 10.70 -28.85 -11.17
C MET A 291 9.92 -27.84 -12.03
N PRO A 292 8.59 -27.83 -11.96
CA PRO A 292 7.79 -26.78 -12.56
C PRO A 292 8.19 -25.41 -12.00
N LEU A 293 8.66 -24.51 -12.86
CA LEU A 293 9.06 -23.15 -12.53
C LEU A 293 7.83 -22.23 -12.59
N VAL A 294 7.59 -21.47 -11.53
CA VAL A 294 6.46 -20.54 -11.39
C VAL A 294 6.97 -19.11 -11.32
N ASN A 295 6.48 -18.24 -12.20
CA ASN A 295 6.72 -16.80 -12.16
C ASN A 295 5.41 -16.03 -12.12
N VAL A 296 5.40 -14.90 -11.43
CA VAL A 296 4.32 -13.92 -11.51
C VAL A 296 4.34 -13.26 -12.90
N VAL A 297 3.18 -13.17 -13.55
CA VAL A 297 3.07 -12.56 -14.89
C VAL A 297 3.15 -11.04 -14.82
N ASN A 298 2.40 -10.42 -13.90
CA ASN A 298 2.39 -8.98 -13.65
C ASN A 298 2.67 -8.74 -12.17
N SER A 299 3.80 -8.10 -11.87
CA SER A 299 4.21 -7.81 -10.49
C SER A 299 3.51 -6.60 -9.87
N ASN A 300 2.83 -5.78 -10.67
CA ASN A 300 2.09 -4.61 -10.22
C ASN A 300 0.70 -4.58 -10.89
N LEU A 301 -0.35 -4.50 -10.07
CA LEU A 301 -1.75 -4.56 -10.48
C LEU A 301 -2.54 -3.52 -9.68
N THR A 302 -3.56 -2.92 -10.29
CA THR A 302 -4.44 -1.96 -9.61
C THR A 302 -5.89 -2.33 -9.86
N PHE A 303 -6.71 -2.26 -8.80
CA PHE A 303 -8.15 -2.48 -8.86
C PHE A 303 -8.88 -1.43 -8.01
N ASP A 304 -10.09 -1.09 -8.43
CA ASP A 304 -11.04 -0.38 -7.58
C ASP A 304 -11.54 -1.35 -6.48
N GLU A 305 -11.88 -0.84 -5.30
CA GLU A 305 -12.34 -1.65 -4.18
C GLU A 305 -13.62 -2.46 -4.50
N THR A 306 -14.51 -1.87 -5.31
CA THR A 306 -15.72 -2.53 -5.86
C THR A 306 -15.45 -3.71 -6.81
N ALA A 307 -14.19 -4.01 -7.16
CA ALA A 307 -13.87 -5.03 -8.16
C ALA A 307 -14.29 -6.45 -7.75
N GLY A 308 -14.39 -6.73 -6.45
CA GLY A 308 -14.74 -8.06 -5.94
C GLY A 308 -13.68 -9.11 -6.31
N LEU A 309 -14.07 -10.12 -7.10
CA LEU A 309 -13.15 -11.22 -7.46
C LEU A 309 -12.24 -10.82 -8.63
N VAL A 310 -10.93 -10.73 -8.38
CA VAL A 310 -9.91 -10.36 -9.37
C VAL A 310 -8.85 -11.46 -9.51
N SER A 311 -8.25 -11.58 -10.70
CA SER A 311 -7.34 -12.68 -11.02
C SER A 311 -5.88 -12.22 -11.15
N ILE A 312 -4.97 -12.97 -10.52
CA ILE A 312 -3.52 -12.83 -10.66
C ILE A 312 -2.98 -14.00 -11.50
N GLY A 313 -2.19 -13.69 -12.52
CA GLY A 313 -1.60 -14.68 -13.42
C GLY A 313 -0.26 -15.19 -12.91
N LEU A 314 -0.09 -16.52 -12.94
CA LEU A 314 1.17 -17.21 -12.68
C LEU A 314 1.56 -18.04 -13.91
N ASP A 315 2.74 -17.80 -14.45
CA ASP A 315 3.32 -18.56 -15.55
C ASP A 315 4.01 -19.82 -15.04
N LEU A 316 3.49 -20.98 -15.44
CA LEU A 316 4.10 -22.28 -15.17
C LEU A 316 4.88 -22.78 -16.38
N THR A 317 6.11 -23.23 -16.16
CA THR A 317 6.96 -23.86 -17.17
C THR A 317 7.66 -25.09 -16.59
N ASN A 318 8.25 -25.94 -17.42
CA ASN A 318 8.95 -27.17 -17.02
C ASN A 318 8.06 -28.21 -16.33
N SER A 319 6.81 -28.37 -16.79
CA SER A 319 5.90 -29.39 -16.28
C SER A 319 6.53 -30.79 -16.30
N ASN A 320 6.44 -31.50 -15.17
CA ASN A 320 7.05 -32.81 -14.98
C ASN A 320 6.02 -33.95 -14.78
N GLY A 321 4.73 -33.64 -14.95
CA GLY A 321 3.62 -34.57 -14.83
C GLY A 321 3.00 -34.69 -13.44
N MET A 322 3.64 -34.14 -12.39
CA MET A 322 3.15 -34.15 -11.01
C MET A 322 2.57 -32.78 -10.61
N PRO A 323 1.46 -32.70 -9.83
CA PRO A 323 0.92 -31.43 -9.38
C PRO A 323 1.95 -30.58 -8.63
N SER A 324 1.87 -29.26 -8.77
CA SER A 324 2.72 -28.29 -8.07
C SER A 324 1.92 -27.56 -7.01
N ILE A 325 2.50 -27.32 -5.84
CA ILE A 325 1.89 -26.54 -4.77
C ILE A 325 2.77 -25.33 -4.49
N VAL A 326 2.17 -24.14 -4.55
CA VAL A 326 2.80 -22.86 -4.21
C VAL A 326 2.16 -22.33 -2.93
N LYS A 327 2.96 -21.78 -2.02
CA LYS A 327 2.48 -21.03 -0.86
C LYS A 327 2.41 -19.54 -1.19
N VAL A 328 1.40 -18.87 -0.67
CA VAL A 328 1.23 -17.42 -0.79
C VAL A 328 1.35 -16.81 0.60
N LYS A 329 2.23 -15.82 0.74
CA LYS A 329 2.42 -15.03 1.95
C LYS A 329 2.06 -13.59 1.65
N VAL A 330 1.26 -12.95 2.50
CA VAL A 330 1.11 -11.49 2.47
C VAL A 330 2.31 -10.88 3.19
N SER A 331 3.03 -9.97 2.52
CA SER A 331 4.17 -9.26 3.12
C SER A 331 3.70 -8.43 4.30
N THR A 332 4.55 -8.33 5.32
CA THR A 332 4.26 -7.55 6.52
C THR A 332 4.22 -6.04 6.28
N GLY A 333 4.71 -5.56 5.13
CA GLY A 333 4.63 -4.15 4.74
C GLY A 333 3.40 -3.78 3.92
N SER A 334 2.45 -4.70 3.71
CA SER A 334 1.16 -4.37 3.08
C SER A 334 0.39 -3.38 3.95
N THR A 335 -0.27 -2.39 3.35
CA THR A 335 -1.08 -1.41 4.08
C THR A 335 -2.51 -1.87 4.27
N ALA A 336 -3.08 -2.54 3.26
CA ALA A 336 -4.42 -3.09 3.34
C ALA A 336 -4.46 -4.25 4.36
N ASP A 337 -5.54 -4.30 5.13
CA ASP A 337 -5.78 -5.26 6.18
C ASP A 337 -6.77 -6.38 5.79
N VAL A 338 -7.19 -7.18 6.75
CA VAL A 338 -8.05 -8.35 6.50
C VAL A 338 -9.50 -8.00 6.15
N ASN A 339 -9.89 -6.73 6.28
CA ASN A 339 -11.20 -6.22 5.90
C ASN A 339 -11.25 -5.97 4.39
N ASP A 340 -10.13 -5.62 3.74
CA ASP A 340 -10.09 -5.18 2.34
C ASP A 340 -9.91 -6.34 1.36
N PHE A 341 -9.43 -7.50 1.83
CA PHE A 341 -9.17 -8.63 0.95
C PHE A 341 -9.24 -10.02 1.57
N SER A 342 -9.37 -11.02 0.69
CA SER A 342 -9.19 -12.43 0.99
C SER A 342 -8.32 -13.12 -0.06
N VAL A 343 -7.23 -13.75 0.39
CA VAL A 343 -6.27 -14.47 -0.46
C VAL A 343 -6.14 -15.95 -0.04
N PRO A 344 -6.10 -16.90 -0.99
CA PRO A 344 -5.75 -18.28 -0.66
C PRO A 344 -4.27 -18.41 -0.27
N LEU A 345 -3.99 -19.02 0.89
CA LEU A 345 -2.61 -19.21 1.39
C LEU A 345 -1.83 -20.33 0.66
N SER A 346 -2.50 -21.10 -0.18
CA SER A 346 -1.87 -22.14 -1.00
C SER A 346 -2.61 -22.35 -2.31
N LEU A 347 -1.86 -22.51 -3.38
CA LEU A 347 -2.34 -22.74 -4.74
C LEU A 347 -1.87 -24.11 -5.21
N THR A 348 -2.76 -24.88 -5.85
CA THR A 348 -2.43 -26.19 -6.41
C THR A 348 -2.62 -26.17 -7.92
N PHE A 349 -1.55 -26.47 -8.65
CA PHE A 349 -1.54 -26.54 -10.11
C PHE A 349 -1.45 -27.99 -10.60
N PRO A 350 -2.16 -28.35 -11.68
CA PRO A 350 -2.04 -29.68 -12.28
C PRO A 350 -0.65 -29.90 -12.89
N GLY A 351 -0.15 -31.14 -12.85
CA GLY A 351 1.25 -31.42 -13.21
C GLY A 351 1.63 -31.43 -14.68
N ASN A 352 0.68 -31.31 -15.60
CA ASN A 352 0.94 -31.29 -17.05
C ASN A 352 0.57 -29.92 -17.64
N VAL A 353 1.00 -28.85 -16.96
CA VAL A 353 0.62 -27.48 -17.30
C VAL A 353 1.88 -26.66 -17.54
N ASP A 354 2.06 -26.21 -18.77
CA ASP A 354 3.09 -25.26 -19.21
C ASP A 354 2.39 -24.03 -19.81
N THR A 355 1.71 -23.25 -18.96
CA THR A 355 0.88 -22.11 -19.39
C THR A 355 0.64 -21.16 -18.21
N THR A 356 0.08 -19.98 -18.50
CA THR A 356 -0.40 -19.05 -17.49
C THR A 356 -1.67 -19.59 -16.82
N MET A 357 -1.63 -19.72 -15.50
CA MET A 357 -2.77 -20.06 -14.67
C MET A 357 -3.16 -18.86 -13.82
N ASN A 358 -4.45 -18.51 -13.84
CA ASN A 358 -4.98 -17.46 -13.01
C ASN A 358 -5.47 -18.04 -11.67
N PHE A 359 -5.19 -17.34 -10.58
CA PHE A 359 -5.85 -17.57 -9.31
C PHE A 359 -6.55 -16.30 -8.86
N ASP A 360 -7.64 -16.46 -8.12
CA ASP A 360 -8.48 -15.34 -7.74
C ASP A 360 -8.18 -14.89 -6.31
N ILE A 361 -8.14 -13.57 -6.11
CA ILE A 361 -8.26 -12.91 -4.81
C ILE A 361 -9.58 -12.16 -4.77
N ASN A 362 -10.17 -12.03 -3.59
CA ASN A 362 -11.38 -11.25 -3.41
C ASN A 362 -11.02 -9.92 -2.75
N ILE A 363 -11.20 -8.81 -3.46
CA ILE A 363 -11.25 -7.47 -2.89
C ILE A 363 -12.63 -7.31 -2.24
N VAL A 364 -12.65 -6.73 -1.04
CA VAL A 364 -13.83 -6.51 -0.24
C VAL A 364 -14.11 -5.02 -0.26
N ASP A 365 -15.31 -4.68 -0.74
CA ASP A 365 -15.88 -3.34 -0.74
C ASP A 365 -16.53 -3.10 0.63
N ASP A 366 -16.05 -2.07 1.34
CA ASP A 366 -16.62 -1.64 2.60
C ASP A 366 -17.19 -0.20 2.61
N MET A 367 -17.21 0.50 3.74
CA MET A 367 -17.78 1.86 3.85
C MET A 367 -16.85 2.79 4.66
N LEU A 368 -15.64 2.32 4.95
CA LEU A 368 -14.57 3.10 5.55
C LEU A 368 -14.01 4.02 4.47
N THR A 369 -13.23 5.01 4.90
CA THR A 369 -12.67 5.99 3.97
C THR A 369 -11.17 5.95 4.15
N GLU A 370 -10.50 5.35 3.19
CA GLU A 370 -9.08 5.03 3.24
C GLU A 370 -8.37 5.58 1.99
N ARG A 371 -7.04 5.68 2.05
CA ARG A 371 -6.27 6.11 0.88
C ARG A 371 -6.10 4.93 -0.07
N THR A 372 -5.39 5.13 -1.19
CA THR A 372 -4.96 3.96 -1.95
C THR A 372 -4.09 3.07 -1.06
N GLU A 373 -4.43 1.80 -0.99
CA GLU A 373 -3.69 0.81 -0.23
C GLU A 373 -3.08 -0.25 -1.14
N TYR A 374 -2.20 -1.07 -0.60
CA TYR A 374 -1.67 -2.20 -1.35
C TYR A 374 -1.48 -3.45 -0.51
N ILE A 375 -1.55 -4.58 -1.21
CA ILE A 375 -1.25 -5.92 -0.70
C ILE A 375 -0.09 -6.47 -1.52
N SER A 376 1.01 -6.80 -0.85
CA SER A 376 2.15 -7.45 -1.50
C SER A 376 2.13 -8.95 -1.25
N LEU A 377 1.91 -9.74 -2.29
CA LEU A 377 1.87 -11.21 -2.24
C LEU A 377 3.21 -11.81 -2.64
N ILE A 378 3.82 -12.56 -1.73
CA ILE A 378 5.08 -13.29 -1.93
C ILE A 378 4.77 -14.77 -2.19
N PHE A 379 5.22 -15.28 -3.32
CA PHE A 379 5.08 -16.69 -3.70
C PHE A 379 6.31 -17.47 -3.24
N LEU A 380 6.07 -18.58 -2.56
CA LEU A 380 7.10 -19.40 -1.92
C LEU A 380 7.00 -20.86 -2.38
N ASP A 381 8.15 -21.51 -2.46
CA ASP A 381 8.24 -22.95 -2.74
C ASP A 381 7.49 -23.76 -1.67
N SER A 382 6.84 -24.85 -2.09
CA SER A 382 6.21 -25.77 -1.15
C SER A 382 6.36 -27.24 -1.54
N SER A 383 5.87 -27.64 -2.72
CA SER A 383 6.00 -29.03 -3.17
C SER A 383 6.00 -29.09 -4.69
N ASN A 384 7.00 -29.77 -5.26
CA ASN A 384 7.14 -29.95 -6.71
C ASN A 384 7.01 -28.64 -7.48
N THR A 385 7.74 -27.61 -7.05
CA THR A 385 7.73 -26.27 -7.62
C THR A 385 9.10 -25.63 -7.41
N GLU A 386 9.50 -24.78 -8.34
CA GLU A 386 10.58 -23.82 -8.21
C GLU A 386 9.99 -22.43 -8.43
N ILE A 387 10.20 -21.49 -7.51
CA ILE A 387 9.81 -20.10 -7.68
C ILE A 387 10.91 -19.37 -8.47
N GLY A 388 10.53 -18.73 -9.57
CA GLY A 388 11.46 -17.96 -10.38
C GLY A 388 11.79 -16.59 -9.80
N SER A 389 12.56 -15.80 -10.56
CA SER A 389 13.04 -14.48 -10.10
C SER A 389 11.93 -13.45 -9.91
N THR A 390 10.75 -13.66 -10.51
CA THR A 390 9.59 -12.77 -10.38
C THR A 390 8.56 -13.45 -9.50
N ASN A 391 8.66 -13.24 -8.19
CA ASN A 391 7.89 -13.97 -7.18
C ASN A 391 7.05 -13.09 -6.25
N ILE A 392 6.87 -11.83 -6.60
CA ILE A 392 6.07 -10.87 -5.84
C ILE A 392 5.04 -10.25 -6.79
N ALA A 393 3.80 -10.13 -6.30
CA ALA A 393 2.76 -9.32 -6.91
C ALA A 393 2.26 -8.28 -5.90
N THR A 394 2.43 -7.00 -6.20
CA THR A 394 1.81 -5.89 -5.47
C THR A 394 0.48 -5.55 -6.12
N VAL A 395 -0.59 -5.61 -5.32
CA VAL A 395 -1.95 -5.29 -5.74
C VAL A 395 -2.38 -4.02 -5.02
N TYR A 396 -2.59 -2.95 -5.77
CA TYR A 396 -3.14 -1.69 -5.27
C TYR A 396 -4.66 -1.72 -5.28
N ILE A 397 -5.26 -1.21 -4.22
CA ILE A 397 -6.70 -1.07 -4.02
C ILE A 397 -7.02 0.41 -3.92
N LYS A 398 -7.88 0.89 -4.82
CA LYS A 398 -8.41 2.25 -4.81
C LYS A 398 -9.79 2.25 -4.18
N ASP A 399 -9.86 2.79 -2.98
CA ASP A 399 -11.07 3.04 -2.22
C ASP A 399 -11.97 4.04 -2.96
N ASP A 400 -13.25 3.71 -3.12
CA ASP A 400 -14.24 4.55 -3.82
C ASP A 400 -15.07 5.46 -2.91
N GLU A 401 -14.96 5.31 -1.60
CA GLU A 401 -15.48 6.20 -0.57
C GLU A 401 -14.61 7.44 -0.40
N PHE A 402 -13.32 7.36 -0.69
CA PHE A 402 -12.40 8.46 -0.53
C PHE A 402 -12.54 9.54 -1.61
N THR A 403 -12.71 10.76 -1.13
CA THR A 403 -12.72 11.97 -1.96
C THR A 403 -11.61 12.91 -1.50
N ALA A 404 -10.82 13.41 -2.46
CA ALA A 404 -9.85 14.48 -2.22
C ALA A 404 -10.53 15.72 -1.60
N PRO A 405 -9.80 16.55 -0.84
CA PRO A 405 -10.33 17.78 -0.27
C PRO A 405 -11.05 18.64 -1.32
N ILE A 406 -12.33 18.97 -1.07
CA ILE A 406 -13.11 19.83 -1.95
C ILE A 406 -12.99 21.27 -1.48
N GLY A 407 -12.57 22.15 -2.38
CA GLY A 407 -12.43 23.57 -2.10
C GLY A 407 -13.76 24.21 -1.71
N ASN A 408 -13.80 24.89 -0.56
CA ASN A 408 -15.03 25.52 -0.07
C ASN A 408 -15.45 26.77 -0.86
N GLY A 409 -14.59 27.31 -1.75
CA GLY A 409 -14.90 28.46 -2.60
C GLY A 409 -15.19 29.77 -1.86
N SER A 410 -14.76 29.93 -0.60
CA SER A 410 -14.98 31.13 0.22
C SER A 410 -14.43 32.41 -0.44
N ILE A 411 -13.33 32.27 -1.18
CA ILE A 411 -12.83 33.26 -2.14
C ILE A 411 -12.57 32.57 -3.48
N ASN A 412 -12.64 33.36 -4.56
CA ASN A 412 -12.28 32.93 -5.90
C ASN A 412 -11.18 33.82 -6.47
N MET A 413 -10.07 33.22 -6.89
CA MET A 413 -9.02 33.95 -7.63
C MET A 413 -9.36 34.03 -9.12
N GLU A 414 -9.36 35.24 -9.68
CA GLU A 414 -9.57 35.48 -11.11
C GLU A 414 -8.28 36.06 -11.71
N PRO A 415 -7.61 35.39 -12.67
CA PRO A 415 -6.49 35.99 -13.38
C PRO A 415 -6.99 37.14 -14.26
N ILE A 416 -6.52 38.36 -13.98
CA ILE A 416 -6.99 39.58 -14.66
C ILE A 416 -5.96 40.14 -15.65
N TYR A 417 -4.67 39.81 -15.49
CA TYR A 417 -3.61 40.24 -16.38
C TYR A 417 -2.38 39.35 -16.23
N THR A 418 -1.73 39.03 -17.36
CA THR A 418 -0.43 38.36 -17.39
C THR A 418 0.53 39.20 -18.22
N TYR A 419 1.65 39.58 -17.62
CA TYR A 419 2.78 40.18 -18.31
C TYR A 419 3.78 39.10 -18.68
N THR A 420 4.32 39.13 -19.90
CA THR A 420 5.43 38.25 -20.31
C THR A 420 6.65 39.11 -20.54
N VAL A 421 7.77 38.79 -19.89
CA VAL A 421 9.02 39.49 -20.14
C VAL A 421 9.46 39.25 -21.59
N PRO A 422 9.95 40.27 -22.33
CA PRO A 422 10.26 40.10 -23.75
C PRO A 422 11.33 39.03 -24.05
N THR A 423 12.31 38.91 -23.15
CA THR A 423 13.40 37.92 -23.19
C THR A 423 13.86 37.66 -21.77
N GLY A 424 13.97 36.40 -21.37
CA GLY A 424 14.52 36.01 -20.06
C GLY A 424 13.49 35.36 -19.14
N SER A 425 13.69 35.54 -17.83
CA SER A 425 12.94 34.92 -16.73
C SER A 425 12.15 35.98 -15.96
N ALA A 426 11.19 35.53 -15.13
CA ALA A 426 10.46 36.35 -14.19
C ALA A 426 10.42 35.63 -12.84
N GLU A 427 11.55 35.64 -12.16
CA GLU A 427 11.84 34.85 -10.95
C GLU A 427 11.20 35.47 -9.71
N ILE A 428 11.47 36.76 -9.48
CA ILE A 428 11.00 37.49 -8.30
C ILE A 428 10.38 38.82 -8.69
N SER A 429 9.37 39.26 -7.95
CA SER A 429 8.75 40.57 -8.14
C SER A 429 8.51 41.29 -6.82
N ALA A 430 8.36 42.60 -6.88
CA ALA A 430 8.00 43.45 -5.74
C ALA A 430 7.02 44.56 -6.15
N TYR A 431 6.03 44.84 -5.31
CA TYR A 431 5.00 45.85 -5.58
C TYR A 431 5.08 47.01 -4.59
N ASP A 432 5.08 48.24 -5.09
CA ASP A 432 4.94 49.45 -4.26
C ASP A 432 3.50 50.02 -4.34
N PRO A 433 2.74 49.99 -3.23
CA PRO A 433 1.37 50.53 -3.18
C PRO A 433 1.28 52.03 -3.45
N SER A 434 2.33 52.80 -3.14
CA SER A 434 2.27 54.25 -3.19
C SER A 434 2.35 54.79 -4.63
N SER A 435 3.24 54.22 -5.44
CA SER A 435 3.42 54.55 -6.85
C SER A 435 2.62 53.64 -7.78
N LYS A 436 2.05 52.54 -7.26
CA LYS A 436 1.32 51.51 -8.01
C LYS A 436 2.19 50.87 -9.10
N LYS A 437 3.47 50.64 -8.79
CA LYS A 437 4.44 50.05 -9.69
C LYS A 437 4.78 48.63 -9.26
N LEU A 438 4.88 47.75 -10.24
CA LEU A 438 5.40 46.40 -10.08
C LEU A 438 6.82 46.35 -10.66
N PHE A 439 7.75 45.84 -9.88
CA PHE A 439 9.15 45.66 -10.25
C PHE A 439 9.39 44.16 -10.44
N VAL A 440 9.70 43.74 -11.65
CA VAL A 440 9.88 42.33 -12.01
C VAL A 440 11.36 42.09 -12.29
N GLY A 441 11.96 41.14 -11.58
CA GLY A 441 13.33 40.69 -11.78
C GLY A 441 13.44 39.81 -13.02
N ASN A 442 14.17 40.30 -14.02
CA ASN A 442 14.54 39.54 -15.20
C ASN A 442 16.02 39.17 -15.10
N THR A 443 16.28 38.13 -14.31
CA THR A 443 17.59 37.71 -13.79
C THR A 443 18.52 37.29 -14.93
N THR A 444 18.03 36.47 -15.86
CA THR A 444 18.77 36.06 -17.07
C THR A 444 19.18 37.23 -17.99
N SER A 445 18.42 38.33 -18.01
CA SER A 445 18.77 39.54 -18.77
C SER A 445 19.48 40.61 -17.94
N ASN A 446 19.67 40.41 -16.63
CA ASN A 446 20.20 41.40 -15.69
C ASN A 446 19.45 42.75 -15.72
N LEU A 447 18.11 42.68 -15.75
CA LEU A 447 17.22 43.84 -15.78
C LEU A 447 16.16 43.76 -14.68
N ILE A 448 15.65 44.92 -14.28
CA ILE A 448 14.35 45.05 -13.60
C ILE A 448 13.37 45.70 -14.58
N GLU A 449 12.27 45.03 -14.87
CA GLU A 449 11.15 45.56 -15.63
C GLU A 449 10.23 46.34 -14.67
N VAL A 450 9.95 47.60 -14.97
CA VAL A 450 9.08 48.45 -14.12
C VAL A 450 7.75 48.67 -14.82
N LEU A 451 6.69 48.06 -14.29
CA LEU A 451 5.34 48.14 -14.82
C LEU A 451 4.49 49.14 -14.03
N ASP A 452 3.67 49.92 -14.72
CA ASP A 452 2.56 50.68 -14.11
C ASP A 452 1.34 49.78 -14.01
N ILE A 453 0.93 49.46 -12.78
CA ILE A 453 -0.26 48.66 -12.49
C ILE A 453 -1.35 49.50 -11.82
N SER A 454 -1.36 50.82 -12.07
CA SER A 454 -2.48 51.69 -11.68
C SER A 454 -3.83 51.20 -12.21
N ASP A 455 -3.82 50.50 -13.35
CA ASP A 455 -4.88 49.60 -13.80
C ASP A 455 -4.31 48.18 -13.90
N PRO A 456 -4.62 47.28 -12.96
CA PRO A 456 -4.04 45.94 -12.91
C PRO A 456 -4.57 45.01 -14.01
N HIS A 457 -5.52 45.44 -14.83
CA HIS A 457 -5.94 44.69 -16.03
C HIS A 457 -5.04 44.98 -17.25
N ASN A 458 -4.13 45.95 -17.14
CA ASN A 458 -3.28 46.38 -18.23
C ASN A 458 -1.98 47.01 -17.70
N GLY A 459 -1.04 46.17 -17.30
CA GLY A 459 0.27 46.58 -16.80
C GLY A 459 1.19 47.11 -17.91
N ALA A 460 1.36 48.43 -18.01
CA ALA A 460 2.20 49.04 -19.03
C ALA A 460 3.69 49.08 -18.59
N LEU A 461 4.59 48.55 -19.42
CA LEU A 461 6.03 48.71 -19.20
C LEU A 461 6.44 50.18 -19.29
N LEU A 462 6.92 50.74 -18.18
CA LEU A 462 7.38 52.12 -18.09
C LEU A 462 8.85 52.28 -18.48
N GLN A 463 9.70 51.41 -17.93
CA GLN A 463 11.15 51.44 -18.11
C GLN A 463 11.77 50.11 -17.69
N THR A 464 13.03 49.93 -18.08
CA THR A 464 13.89 48.84 -17.62
C THR A 464 15.10 49.44 -16.88
N ILE A 465 15.48 48.86 -15.75
CA ILE A 465 16.66 49.26 -14.97
C ILE A 465 17.75 48.19 -15.16
N ALA A 466 18.92 48.59 -15.63
CA ALA A 466 20.05 47.67 -15.78
C ALA A 466 20.77 47.49 -14.43
N ILE A 467 20.97 46.24 -14.03
CA ILE A 467 21.52 45.90 -12.70
C ILE A 467 22.80 45.06 -12.76
N GLY A 468 23.16 44.49 -13.91
CA GLY A 468 24.33 43.60 -14.03
C GLY A 468 25.69 44.23 -13.70
N THR A 469 25.77 45.54 -13.46
CA THR A 469 26.99 46.17 -12.91
C THR A 469 27.17 45.92 -11.42
N TYR A 470 26.16 45.42 -10.72
CA TYR A 470 26.15 45.25 -9.27
C TYR A 470 26.34 43.80 -8.82
N GLY A 471 26.00 42.83 -9.65
CA GLY A 471 26.00 41.39 -9.34
C GLY A 471 24.97 40.65 -10.17
N ASN A 472 24.72 39.39 -9.81
CA ASN A 472 23.53 38.64 -10.23
C ASN A 472 22.41 38.92 -9.23
N LEU A 473 21.15 39.00 -9.68
CA LEU A 473 20.01 39.32 -8.84
C LEU A 473 19.33 38.03 -8.41
N ASN A 474 19.04 37.91 -7.11
CA ASN A 474 18.22 36.81 -6.58
C ASN A 474 16.89 37.34 -6.05
N SER A 475 16.90 38.45 -5.29
CA SER A 475 15.66 38.99 -4.69
C SER A 475 15.49 40.51 -4.80
N ILE A 476 14.23 40.95 -4.87
CA ILE A 476 13.80 42.35 -4.92
C ILE A 476 12.82 42.62 -3.78
N ALA A 477 13.05 43.70 -3.03
CA ALA A 477 12.04 44.28 -2.14
C ALA A 477 11.87 45.78 -2.40
N VAL A 478 10.68 46.31 -2.16
CA VAL A 478 10.41 47.74 -2.35
C VAL A 478 9.64 48.34 -1.18
N TRP A 479 10.04 49.55 -0.79
CA TRP A 479 9.28 50.34 0.16
C TRP A 479 9.48 51.85 -0.06
N GLY A 480 8.37 52.57 -0.24
CA GLY A 480 8.43 53.93 -0.79
C GLY A 480 9.16 53.91 -2.13
N ASP A 481 9.64 55.05 -2.62
CA ASP A 481 10.43 55.09 -3.87
C ASP A 481 11.81 54.39 -3.77
N THR A 482 12.05 53.50 -2.80
CA THR A 482 13.30 52.76 -2.60
C THR A 482 13.13 51.29 -3.01
N ILE A 483 14.06 50.80 -3.83
CA ILE A 483 14.21 49.40 -4.22
C ILE A 483 15.44 48.85 -3.50
N ALA A 484 15.32 47.72 -2.83
CA ALA A 484 16.43 46.95 -2.27
C ALA A 484 16.60 45.66 -3.08
N LEU A 485 17.84 45.33 -3.41
CA LEU A 485 18.20 44.16 -4.20
C LEU A 485 19.22 43.31 -3.45
N ALA A 486 18.98 42.01 -3.33
CA ALA A 486 19.99 41.04 -2.95
C ALA A 486 20.79 40.69 -4.21
N MET A 487 22.10 40.96 -4.18
CA MET A 487 22.99 40.78 -5.32
C MET A 487 24.13 39.82 -4.99
N GLU A 488 24.12 38.66 -5.63
CA GLU A 488 25.20 37.68 -5.63
C GLU A 488 26.43 38.20 -6.40
N ASN A 489 27.61 37.75 -6.00
CA ASN A 489 28.85 38.13 -6.66
C ASN A 489 29.00 37.44 -8.03
N SER A 490 28.74 38.21 -9.08
CA SER A 490 28.79 37.77 -10.50
C SER A 490 30.06 37.06 -11.00
N THR A 491 31.16 37.04 -10.23
CA THR A 491 32.39 36.34 -10.63
C THR A 491 32.68 35.07 -9.86
N ASP A 492 32.18 34.98 -8.63
CA ASP A 492 32.51 33.93 -7.66
C ASP A 492 31.45 34.00 -6.55
N PRO A 493 30.39 33.16 -6.60
CA PRO A 493 29.27 33.20 -5.66
C PRO A 493 29.72 33.09 -4.19
N GLN A 494 30.80 32.35 -3.92
CA GLN A 494 31.36 32.18 -2.58
C GLN A 494 32.04 33.43 -2.02
N LEU A 495 32.22 34.51 -2.80
CA LEU A 495 32.64 35.80 -2.30
C LEU A 495 31.46 36.63 -1.80
N ALA A 496 31.73 37.56 -0.88
CA ALA A 496 30.71 38.49 -0.40
C ALA A 496 30.01 39.22 -1.56
N GLY A 497 28.68 39.16 -1.55
CA GLY A 497 27.79 39.91 -2.44
C GLY A 497 27.46 41.29 -1.88
N SER A 498 26.31 41.84 -2.26
CA SER A 498 25.87 43.14 -1.75
C SER A 498 24.36 43.29 -1.70
N VAL A 499 23.90 44.13 -0.78
CA VAL A 499 22.56 44.71 -0.84
C VAL A 499 22.65 46.08 -1.51
N VAL A 500 21.93 46.24 -2.62
CA VAL A 500 21.92 47.46 -3.43
C VAL A 500 20.61 48.20 -3.25
N PHE A 501 20.70 49.50 -2.97
CA PHE A 501 19.54 50.38 -2.89
C PHE A 501 19.48 51.30 -4.10
N LEU A 502 18.36 51.25 -4.83
CA LEU A 502 18.05 52.15 -5.94
C LEU A 502 16.83 52.99 -5.61
N ASP A 503 16.67 54.14 -6.27
CA ASP A 503 15.38 54.83 -6.33
C ASP A 503 14.47 54.23 -7.43
N ALA A 504 13.19 54.63 -7.43
CA ALA A 504 12.22 54.16 -8.43
C ALA A 504 12.55 54.55 -9.90
N SER A 505 13.58 55.37 -10.15
CA SER A 505 14.11 55.67 -11.48
C SER A 505 15.30 54.77 -11.88
N GLY A 506 15.78 53.93 -10.95
CA GLY A 506 16.96 53.10 -11.10
C GLY A 506 18.27 53.80 -10.71
N ALA A 507 18.22 54.96 -10.05
CA ALA A 507 19.44 55.64 -9.61
C ALA A 507 19.96 55.02 -8.31
N LEU A 508 21.26 54.72 -8.27
CA LEU A 508 21.92 54.19 -7.07
C LEU A 508 21.84 55.16 -5.89
N LEU A 509 21.26 54.70 -4.79
CA LEU A 509 21.23 55.39 -3.50
C LEU A 509 22.40 54.94 -2.63
N ASN A 510 22.56 53.63 -2.42
CA ASN A 510 23.62 53.06 -1.60
C ASN A 510 23.92 51.61 -2.01
N GLN A 511 25.09 51.11 -1.66
CA GLN A 511 25.47 49.70 -1.85
C GLN A 511 26.31 49.27 -0.65
N LEU A 512 25.89 48.20 0.03
CA LEU A 512 26.53 47.68 1.22
C LEU A 512 26.97 46.24 0.96
N THR A 513 28.21 45.90 1.35
CA THR A 513 28.72 44.53 1.25
C THR A 513 27.99 43.63 2.24
N ALA A 514 27.38 42.56 1.73
CA ALA A 514 26.60 41.58 2.48
C ALA A 514 27.42 40.30 2.73
N GLY A 515 26.76 39.19 3.09
CA GLY A 515 27.38 37.86 3.13
C GLY A 515 27.65 37.30 1.73
N ALA A 516 28.12 36.05 1.65
CA ALA A 516 28.23 35.32 0.38
C ALA A 516 26.84 34.87 -0.07
N MET A 517 26.57 34.94 -1.37
CA MET A 517 25.25 34.60 -1.97
C MET A 517 24.05 35.23 -1.24
N PRO A 518 23.93 36.57 -1.20
CA PRO A 518 22.70 37.20 -0.73
C PRO A 518 21.55 36.79 -1.63
N ASP A 519 20.61 36.04 -1.06
CA ASP A 519 19.57 35.38 -1.82
C ASP A 519 18.25 36.14 -1.67
N MET A 520 17.63 36.08 -0.50
CA MET A 520 16.40 36.84 -0.19
C MET A 520 16.67 38.22 0.41
N VAL A 521 15.84 39.23 0.07
CA VAL A 521 15.83 40.55 0.74
C VAL A 521 14.41 40.97 1.16
N THR A 522 14.26 41.56 2.35
CA THR A 522 12.97 42.08 2.83
C THR A 522 13.10 43.30 3.75
N PHE A 523 12.06 44.14 3.80
CA PHE A 523 11.96 45.26 4.74
C PHE A 523 11.26 44.80 6.03
N THR A 524 11.69 45.31 7.18
CA THR A 524 10.90 45.14 8.40
C THR A 524 9.57 45.89 8.30
N PRO A 525 8.47 45.40 8.90
CA PRO A 525 7.16 46.07 8.84
C PRO A 525 7.14 47.53 9.34
N ASP A 526 8.03 47.90 10.25
CA ASP A 526 8.21 49.29 10.72
C ASP A 526 9.09 50.16 9.79
N HIS A 527 9.65 49.54 8.74
CA HIS A 527 10.55 50.12 7.75
C HIS A 527 11.83 50.73 8.32
N SER A 528 12.26 50.28 9.49
CA SER A 528 13.50 50.74 10.13
C SER A 528 14.73 49.93 9.69
N LYS A 529 14.54 48.71 9.16
CA LYS A 529 15.62 47.83 8.70
C LYS A 529 15.29 47.13 7.38
N VAL A 530 16.34 46.68 6.71
CA VAL A 530 16.31 45.71 5.60
C VAL A 530 17.13 44.50 6.02
N LEU A 531 16.61 43.30 5.76
CA LEU A 531 17.26 42.03 6.04
C LEU A 531 17.60 41.34 4.73
N SER A 532 18.75 40.68 4.67
CA SER A 532 19.11 39.78 3.57
C SER A 532 19.57 38.46 4.13
N ALA A 533 19.00 37.35 3.66
CA ALA A 533 19.58 36.04 3.88
C ALA A 533 20.78 35.90 2.95
N ASN A 534 21.85 35.27 3.44
CA ASN A 534 23.04 35.01 2.64
C ASN A 534 23.39 33.55 2.85
N GLU A 535 23.07 32.71 1.87
CA GLU A 535 23.15 31.25 1.94
C GLU A 535 24.55 30.81 2.33
N GLY A 536 25.56 31.30 1.61
CA GLY A 536 26.93 30.89 1.82
C GLY A 536 27.21 29.47 1.34
N GLU A 537 26.57 29.03 0.25
CA GLU A 537 26.80 27.71 -0.33
C GLU A 537 28.27 27.46 -0.72
N PRO A 538 28.73 26.19 -0.65
CA PRO A 538 30.05 25.79 -1.08
C PRO A 538 30.22 25.86 -2.60
N ASP A 539 31.47 25.91 -3.06
CA ASP A 539 31.76 25.63 -4.47
C ASP A 539 31.55 24.14 -4.80
N ASP A 540 31.33 23.79 -6.07
CA ASP A 540 31.07 22.41 -6.53
C ASP A 540 32.01 21.34 -5.95
N ASN A 541 33.26 21.69 -5.63
CA ASN A 541 34.27 20.76 -5.12
C ASN A 541 34.42 20.77 -3.59
N TYR A 542 33.60 21.52 -2.86
CA TYR A 542 33.71 21.73 -1.41
C TYR A 542 35.09 22.22 -0.95
N THR A 543 35.79 22.99 -1.78
CA THR A 543 37.10 23.56 -1.44
C THR A 543 37.01 24.95 -0.83
N ASN A 544 35.92 25.66 -1.08
CA ASN A 544 35.58 26.94 -0.50
C ASN A 544 34.11 26.93 -0.08
N ASP A 545 33.91 26.93 1.23
CA ASP A 545 32.61 26.82 1.89
C ASP A 545 32.47 28.02 2.84
N PRO A 546 31.87 29.14 2.39
CA PRO A 546 31.73 30.34 3.21
C PRO A 546 30.75 30.14 4.39
N GLU A 547 30.78 31.03 5.38
CA GLU A 547 29.77 30.97 6.46
C GLU A 547 28.47 31.66 5.99
N GLY A 548 27.34 30.96 6.13
CA GLY A 548 26.00 31.55 6.00
C GLY A 548 25.76 32.64 7.05
N SER A 549 24.92 33.62 6.71
CA SER A 549 24.64 34.75 7.63
C SER A 549 23.41 35.56 7.25
N ILE A 550 22.93 36.41 8.17
CA ILE A 550 21.87 37.40 7.87
C ILE A 550 22.43 38.81 7.92
N SER A 551 22.32 39.55 6.82
CA SER A 551 22.71 40.96 6.76
C SER A 551 21.57 41.85 7.28
N VAL A 552 21.76 42.42 8.47
CA VAL A 552 20.83 43.34 9.11
C VAL A 552 21.24 44.79 8.84
N ILE A 553 20.48 45.48 8.01
CA ILE A 553 20.77 46.84 7.54
C ILE A 553 19.83 47.83 8.22
N ASP A 554 20.37 48.65 9.11
CA ASP A 554 19.62 49.74 9.75
C ASP A 554 19.48 50.93 8.80
N ILE A 555 18.23 51.26 8.45
CA ILE A 555 17.88 52.39 7.58
C ILE A 555 17.10 53.49 8.31
N SER A 556 17.05 53.46 9.65
CA SER A 556 16.32 54.43 10.48
C SER A 556 16.79 55.89 10.27
N ASN A 557 18.03 56.08 9.83
CA ASN A 557 18.61 57.39 9.48
C ASN A 557 18.60 57.67 7.96
N GLY A 558 17.78 56.93 7.22
CA GLY A 558 17.68 56.94 5.76
C GLY A 558 18.75 56.07 5.09
N VAL A 559 18.41 55.56 3.90
CA VAL A 559 19.22 54.64 3.09
C VAL A 559 20.65 55.12 2.84
N LEU A 560 20.85 56.43 2.62
CA LEU A 560 22.18 57.02 2.40
C LEU A 560 23.12 56.91 3.62
N ASN A 561 22.56 56.78 4.82
CA ASN A 561 23.32 56.63 6.07
C ASN A 561 23.14 55.23 6.66
N ALA A 562 22.71 54.27 5.85
CA ALA A 562 22.45 52.92 6.32
C ALA A 562 23.72 52.26 6.84
N SER A 563 23.56 51.42 7.87
CA SER A 563 24.65 50.63 8.45
C SER A 563 24.28 49.17 8.49
N ILE A 564 25.22 48.30 8.11
CA ILE A 564 25.03 46.85 8.04
C ILE A 564 25.71 46.14 9.23
N THR A 565 25.06 45.09 9.74
CA THR A 565 25.59 44.11 10.68
C THR A 565 25.27 42.72 10.16
N ASN A 566 26.27 41.86 9.99
CA ASN A 566 26.02 40.46 9.63
C ASN A 566 25.87 39.64 10.91
N ALA A 567 24.68 39.09 11.13
CA ALA A 567 24.42 38.11 12.17
C ALA A 567 24.91 36.74 11.68
N THR A 568 25.87 36.14 12.38
CA THR A 568 26.53 34.89 11.95
C THR A 568 26.11 33.70 12.81
N PHE A 569 26.25 32.50 12.26
CA PHE A 569 26.02 31.24 12.97
C PHE A 569 27.22 30.75 13.79
N THR A 570 28.35 31.45 13.77
CA THR A 570 29.62 31.01 14.40
C THR A 570 29.47 30.61 15.87
N SER A 571 28.50 31.18 16.61
CA SER A 571 28.23 30.82 18.01
C SER A 571 27.67 29.41 18.22
N PHE A 572 27.16 28.79 17.15
CA PHE A 572 26.63 27.43 17.12
C PHE A 572 27.67 26.38 16.73
N ASN A 573 28.87 26.76 16.27
CA ASN A 573 29.95 25.81 15.91
C ASN A 573 30.33 24.84 17.04
N ALA A 574 30.18 25.26 18.30
CA ALA A 574 30.44 24.40 19.45
C ALA A 574 29.27 23.48 19.83
N GLN A 575 28.14 23.56 19.12
CA GLN A 575 26.88 22.89 19.41
C GLN A 575 26.50 21.81 18.38
N GLN A 576 27.34 21.53 17.39
CA GLN A 576 27.09 20.56 16.31
C GLN A 576 26.42 19.27 16.80
N VAL A 577 27.08 18.53 17.71
CA VAL A 577 26.56 17.27 18.26
C VAL A 577 25.17 17.40 18.89
N ALA A 578 24.87 18.55 19.51
CA ALA A 578 23.57 18.79 20.13
C ALA A 578 22.50 19.13 19.09
N LEU A 579 22.86 19.81 18.01
CA LEU A 579 21.97 20.16 16.90
C LEU A 579 21.63 18.91 16.07
N GLU A 580 22.63 18.11 15.71
CA GLU A 580 22.46 16.81 15.03
C GLU A 580 21.55 15.89 15.85
N ALA A 581 21.82 15.74 17.15
CA ALA A 581 20.98 14.92 18.04
C ALA A 581 19.55 15.47 18.23
N SER A 582 19.30 16.73 17.88
CA SER A 582 17.95 17.33 17.90
C SER A 582 17.21 17.19 16.57
N GLY A 583 17.88 16.73 15.50
CA GLY A 583 17.30 16.56 14.16
C GLY A 583 17.61 17.69 13.17
N VAL A 584 18.65 18.49 13.41
CA VAL A 584 19.18 19.42 12.40
C VAL A 584 20.19 18.65 11.54
N ASN A 585 20.02 18.66 10.23
CA ASN A 585 20.92 17.96 9.31
C ASN A 585 22.20 18.80 9.14
N ILE A 586 23.35 18.28 9.57
CA ILE A 586 24.67 18.91 9.44
C ILE A 586 25.64 17.86 8.92
N TYR A 587 26.04 17.96 7.65
CA TYR A 587 26.74 16.85 6.98
C TYR A 587 27.75 17.26 5.90
N GLY A 588 27.97 18.57 5.69
CA GLY A 588 28.97 19.06 4.75
C GLY A 588 30.40 18.55 5.04
N PRO A 589 31.16 18.15 4.02
CA PRO A 589 32.51 17.61 4.19
C PRO A 589 33.50 18.58 4.87
N GLY A 590 33.70 18.39 6.18
CA GLY A 590 34.66 19.19 6.96
C GLY A 590 34.21 20.63 7.23
N SER A 591 32.92 20.92 7.03
CA SER A 591 32.29 22.19 7.36
C SER A 591 32.18 22.37 8.88
N THR A 592 32.12 23.62 9.32
CA THR A 592 31.58 23.95 10.65
C THR A 592 30.08 24.17 10.54
N VAL A 593 29.35 24.12 11.65
CA VAL A 593 27.91 24.46 11.67
C VAL A 593 27.61 25.75 10.92
N ALA A 594 28.41 26.80 11.11
CA ALA A 594 28.18 28.08 10.45
C ALA A 594 28.41 28.09 8.94
N GLN A 595 29.16 27.14 8.41
CA GLN A 595 29.34 26.94 6.97
C GLN A 595 28.27 26.02 6.40
N ASP A 596 27.82 25.05 7.20
CA ASP A 596 26.78 24.12 6.78
C ASP A 596 25.37 24.73 6.72
N LEU A 597 25.13 25.77 7.53
CA LEU A 597 23.83 26.42 7.62
C LEU A 597 23.65 27.44 6.50
N GLU A 598 22.74 27.15 5.58
CA GLU A 598 22.44 27.91 4.36
C GLU A 598 21.08 28.64 4.52
N PRO A 599 21.04 29.93 4.93
CA PRO A 599 19.78 30.65 5.09
C PRO A 599 19.21 31.19 3.77
N GLU A 600 17.93 30.91 3.51
CA GLU A 600 17.25 31.25 2.26
C GLU A 600 16.18 32.34 2.45
N TYR A 601 15.01 32.03 3.03
CA TYR A 601 13.91 32.98 3.15
C TYR A 601 13.72 33.53 4.56
N ILE A 602 13.32 34.81 4.64
CA ILE A 602 13.10 35.52 5.91
C ILE A 602 11.66 35.99 6.04
N THR A 603 11.02 35.68 7.17
CA THR A 603 9.79 36.37 7.59
C THR A 603 9.99 37.16 8.88
N VAL A 604 9.27 38.28 9.03
CA VAL A 604 9.42 39.22 10.16
C VAL A 604 8.07 39.42 10.83
N ASN A 605 8.05 39.35 12.17
CA ASN A 605 6.82 39.58 12.91
C ASN A 605 6.32 41.03 12.78
N GLU A 606 5.01 41.24 12.99
CA GLU A 606 4.35 42.54 12.83
C GLU A 606 4.99 43.68 13.64
N THR A 607 5.59 43.36 14.80
CA THR A 607 6.24 44.35 15.68
C THR A 607 7.70 44.65 15.30
N SER A 608 8.25 44.04 14.26
CA SER A 608 9.64 44.22 13.80
C SER A 608 10.68 43.94 14.89
N THR A 609 10.42 42.94 15.72
CA THR A 609 11.30 42.55 16.84
C THR A 609 12.00 41.22 16.61
N ILE A 610 11.38 40.31 15.87
CA ILE A 610 11.87 38.96 15.61
C ILE A 610 11.73 38.69 14.12
N ALA A 611 12.73 38.01 13.56
CA ALA A 611 12.64 37.38 12.25
C ALA A 611 12.91 35.87 12.37
N TRP A 612 12.31 35.09 11.48
CA TRP A 612 12.59 33.66 11.31
C TRP A 612 13.11 33.43 9.90
N ILE A 613 14.02 32.47 9.79
CA ILE A 613 14.78 32.20 8.57
C ILE A 613 14.74 30.70 8.28
N THR A 614 14.46 30.31 7.03
CA THR A 614 14.56 28.91 6.58
C THR A 614 16.02 28.49 6.44
N LEU A 615 16.30 27.22 6.76
CA LEU A 615 17.58 26.54 6.59
C LEU A 615 17.24 25.21 5.92
N GLN A 616 16.91 25.26 4.64
CA GLN A 616 16.21 24.20 3.91
C GLN A 616 16.98 22.87 3.95
N GLU A 617 18.24 22.86 3.51
CA GLU A 617 19.13 21.69 3.44
C GLU A 617 19.37 21.08 4.83
N ASN A 618 19.30 21.92 5.87
CA ASN A 618 19.48 21.51 7.26
C ASN A 618 18.18 21.06 7.94
N ASN A 619 17.04 21.14 7.23
CA ASN A 619 15.70 20.83 7.73
C ASN A 619 15.38 21.58 9.05
N ALA A 620 15.68 22.88 9.07
CA ALA A 620 15.62 23.70 10.28
C ALA A 620 15.11 25.13 10.04
N LEU A 621 14.81 25.84 11.14
CA LEU A 621 14.53 27.28 11.17
C LEU A 621 15.48 27.99 12.12
N ALA A 622 15.99 29.17 11.74
CA ALA A 622 16.71 30.06 12.63
C ALA A 622 15.83 31.20 13.15
N LYS A 623 16.10 31.66 14.38
CA LYS A 623 15.44 32.82 14.99
C LYS A 623 16.42 33.97 15.20
N LEU A 624 16.06 35.16 14.72
CA LEU A 624 16.87 36.38 14.81
C LEU A 624 16.18 37.42 15.71
N ASP A 625 16.88 37.87 16.75
CA ASP A 625 16.49 39.04 17.55
C ASP A 625 16.96 40.33 16.84
N LEU A 626 16.01 41.18 16.43
CA LEU A 626 16.27 42.42 15.69
C LEU A 626 16.65 43.61 16.57
N ALA A 627 16.54 43.47 17.90
CA ALA A 627 17.06 44.47 18.83
C ALA A 627 18.56 44.29 19.07
N THR A 628 19.05 43.06 19.09
CA THR A 628 20.49 42.74 19.24
C THR A 628 21.20 42.45 17.93
N ASN A 629 20.45 42.19 16.84
CA ASN A 629 20.94 41.71 15.54
C ASN A 629 21.74 40.41 15.67
N THR A 630 21.22 39.44 16.44
CA THR A 630 21.88 38.16 16.70
C THR A 630 20.92 36.99 16.55
N ILE A 631 21.39 35.91 15.94
CA ILE A 631 20.66 34.64 15.87
C ILE A 631 20.67 34.02 17.27
N THR A 632 19.50 33.70 17.81
CA THR A 632 19.34 33.22 19.19
C THR A 632 19.11 31.72 19.28
N ASP A 633 18.44 31.14 18.28
CA ASP A 633 17.99 29.76 18.31
C ASP A 633 18.02 29.15 16.89
N ILE A 634 18.20 27.83 16.84
CA ILE A 634 18.00 26.98 15.66
C ILE A 634 17.00 25.90 16.09
N TYR A 635 15.91 25.76 15.36
CA TYR A 635 14.84 24.80 15.61
C TYR A 635 14.86 23.70 14.55
N PRO A 636 15.00 22.42 14.94
CA PRO A 636 14.84 21.30 14.00
C PRO A 636 13.36 21.15 13.64
N LEU A 637 13.06 20.83 12.38
CA LEU A 637 11.67 20.67 11.91
C LEU A 637 11.15 19.24 12.08
N GLY A 638 12.05 18.27 12.33
CA GLY A 638 11.68 16.86 12.39
C GLY A 638 11.30 16.32 11.02
N TYR A 639 10.52 15.25 10.98
CA TYR A 639 10.20 14.56 9.73
C TYR A 639 8.73 14.15 9.69
N LYS A 640 8.13 14.21 8.50
CA LYS A 640 6.79 13.68 8.23
C LYS A 640 6.87 12.16 8.07
N ASP A 641 6.09 11.42 8.83
CA ASP A 641 6.01 9.97 8.70
C ASP A 641 4.97 9.59 7.65
N HIS A 642 5.41 9.15 6.46
CA HIS A 642 4.54 8.74 5.36
C HIS A 642 3.93 7.35 5.56
N SER A 643 4.23 6.65 6.65
CA SER A 643 3.56 5.40 7.01
C SER A 643 2.22 5.62 7.71
N LEU A 644 1.95 6.86 8.16
CA LEU A 644 0.74 7.21 8.91
C LEU A 644 -0.42 7.62 7.99
N PRO A 645 -1.68 7.24 8.31
CA PRO A 645 -2.84 7.65 7.55
C PRO A 645 -2.91 9.18 7.32
N GLY A 646 -3.22 9.58 6.09
CA GLY A 646 -3.26 10.99 5.67
C GLY A 646 -1.92 11.57 5.20
N ASN A 647 -0.81 10.83 5.32
CA ASN A 647 0.51 11.23 4.81
C ASN A 647 0.96 10.37 3.62
N ALA A 648 0.02 9.84 2.84
CA ALA A 648 0.34 9.01 1.69
C ALA A 648 1.09 9.80 0.61
N MET A 649 1.77 9.11 -0.30
CA MET A 649 2.42 9.72 -1.46
C MET A 649 2.52 8.77 -2.64
N ASP A 650 2.59 9.33 -3.85
CA ASP A 650 2.97 8.60 -5.04
C ASP A 650 4.51 8.58 -5.19
N VAL A 651 5.10 7.39 -5.08
CA VAL A 651 6.57 7.20 -4.97
C VAL A 651 7.27 6.78 -6.25
N SER A 652 6.53 6.47 -7.32
CA SER A 652 7.13 5.98 -8.56
C SER A 652 6.48 6.53 -9.82
N ASN A 653 7.34 6.94 -10.74
CA ASN A 653 7.01 7.36 -12.08
C ASN A 653 7.09 6.22 -13.12
N ASP A 654 7.33 4.97 -12.71
CA ASP A 654 7.48 3.83 -13.63
C ASP A 654 6.21 2.98 -13.76
N ASN A 655 5.26 3.12 -12.83
CA ASN A 655 3.91 2.58 -12.98
C ASN A 655 3.00 3.57 -13.76
N SER A 656 1.89 3.06 -14.30
CA SER A 656 1.03 3.81 -15.22
C SER A 656 -0.14 4.57 -14.57
N GLU A 657 -0.28 4.51 -13.25
CA GLU A 657 -1.43 5.05 -12.52
C GLU A 657 -0.98 5.99 -11.40
N VAL A 658 -1.85 6.89 -10.94
CA VAL A 658 -1.63 7.60 -9.67
C VAL A 658 -1.99 6.64 -8.53
N LEU A 659 -1.01 6.36 -7.66
CA LEU A 659 -1.05 5.40 -6.56
C LEU A 659 -0.50 6.07 -5.29
N ILE A 660 -1.32 6.92 -4.67
CA ILE A 660 -0.97 7.68 -3.47
C ILE A 660 -1.24 6.81 -2.24
N ALA A 661 -0.19 6.13 -1.76
CA ALA A 661 -0.26 5.14 -0.68
C ALA A 661 0.70 5.46 0.48
N ASN A 662 0.53 4.78 1.62
CA ASN A 662 1.44 4.91 2.76
C ASN A 662 2.71 4.06 2.59
N TRP A 663 3.86 4.66 2.91
CA TRP A 663 5.18 4.03 2.74
C TRP A 663 6.04 4.22 4.00
N PRO A 664 6.92 3.26 4.37
CA PRO A 664 7.79 3.35 5.54
C PRO A 664 8.99 4.29 5.29
N THR A 665 8.67 5.55 5.02
CA THR A 665 9.60 6.60 4.61
C THR A 665 9.27 7.88 5.37
N LYS A 666 10.27 8.69 5.64
CA LYS A 666 10.15 9.95 6.37
C LYS A 666 10.48 11.14 5.46
N GLY A 667 9.51 12.01 5.20
CA GLY A 667 9.72 13.23 4.42
C GLY A 667 10.37 14.31 5.25
N MET A 668 11.45 14.90 4.76
CA MET A 668 12.08 16.05 5.40
C MET A 668 11.28 17.32 5.08
N TYR A 669 10.99 18.17 6.07
CA TYR A 669 10.15 19.35 5.84
C TYR A 669 10.80 20.38 4.93
N GLN A 670 12.12 20.58 5.02
CA GLN A 670 12.94 21.32 4.05
C GLN A 670 12.20 22.47 3.33
N PRO A 671 11.91 23.56 4.06
CA PRO A 671 11.07 24.60 3.53
C PRO A 671 11.84 25.67 2.77
N ASP A 672 11.43 25.95 1.53
CA ASP A 672 12.02 26.99 0.69
C ASP A 672 11.52 28.35 1.21
N ALA A 673 10.22 28.61 1.03
CA ALA A 673 9.61 29.85 1.48
C ALA A 673 8.94 29.78 2.87
N ILE A 674 8.91 30.93 3.55
CA ILE A 674 8.25 31.12 4.85
C ILE A 674 7.46 32.44 4.92
N ALA A 675 6.28 32.39 5.52
CA ALA A 675 5.50 33.56 5.90
C ALA A 675 5.08 33.51 7.37
N SER A 676 4.86 34.68 7.99
CA SER A 676 4.33 34.79 9.35
C SER A 676 2.97 35.47 9.33
N PHE A 677 2.12 35.10 10.29
CA PHE A 677 0.80 35.68 10.46
C PHE A 677 0.37 35.61 11.93
N SER A 678 -0.67 36.37 12.27
CA SER A 678 -1.18 36.42 13.63
C SER A 678 -2.62 35.91 13.68
N VAL A 679 -2.91 35.04 14.66
CA VAL A 679 -4.29 34.71 15.06
C VAL A 679 -4.47 35.15 16.50
N GLY A 680 -5.30 36.19 16.70
CA GLY A 680 -5.45 36.83 18.00
C GLY A 680 -4.16 37.56 18.42
N THR A 681 -3.48 37.05 19.45
CA THR A 681 -2.21 37.62 19.96
C THR A 681 -1.00 36.72 19.73
N SER A 682 -1.21 35.56 19.11
CA SER A 682 -0.16 34.58 18.85
C SER A 682 0.36 34.74 17.43
N THR A 683 1.69 34.65 17.27
CA THR A 683 2.34 34.61 15.96
C THR A 683 2.53 33.16 15.55
N TYR A 684 2.24 32.86 14.29
CA TYR A 684 2.46 31.58 13.66
C TYR A 684 3.30 31.76 12.39
N LEU A 685 3.96 30.70 11.98
CA LEU A 685 4.73 30.60 10.76
C LEU A 685 4.04 29.60 9.84
N VAL A 686 4.12 29.82 8.54
CA VAL A 686 3.69 28.87 7.53
C VAL A 686 4.81 28.67 6.52
N THR A 687 5.11 27.43 6.18
CA THR A 687 6.22 27.05 5.29
C THR A 687 5.72 26.22 4.12
N ALA A 688 6.37 26.39 2.96
CA ALA A 688 6.21 25.54 1.78
C ALA A 688 7.32 24.48 1.79
N ASN A 689 6.95 23.20 1.93
CA ASN A 689 7.90 22.11 2.20
C ASN A 689 8.38 21.45 0.89
N GLU A 690 9.26 22.14 0.17
CA GLU A 690 9.69 21.82 -1.20
C GLU A 690 10.63 20.60 -1.24
N GLY A 691 11.80 20.72 -0.60
CA GLY A 691 12.76 19.64 -0.43
C GLY A 691 13.99 19.67 -1.34
N ASP A 692 14.83 20.69 -1.34
CA ASP A 692 16.12 20.59 -2.03
C ASP A 692 17.12 19.61 -1.41
N SER A 693 18.00 19.13 -2.28
CA SER A 693 19.13 18.28 -1.96
C SER A 693 20.43 19.05 -2.10
N ARG A 694 21.41 18.72 -1.27
CA ARG A 694 22.77 19.26 -1.31
C ARG A 694 23.69 18.34 -2.12
N ASP A 695 23.53 18.36 -3.44
CA ASP A 695 24.25 17.50 -4.38
C ASP A 695 25.29 18.27 -5.23
N TYR A 696 26.56 18.06 -4.92
CA TYR A 696 27.72 18.72 -5.55
C TYR A 696 28.78 17.69 -5.98
N ASN A 697 29.72 18.07 -6.85
CA ASN A 697 30.82 17.16 -7.23
C ASN A 697 31.68 16.68 -6.02
N GLY A 698 31.71 17.46 -4.93
CA GLY A 698 32.39 17.13 -3.67
C GLY A 698 31.54 16.40 -2.63
N LEU A 699 30.21 16.30 -2.82
CA LEU A 699 29.25 15.68 -1.92
C LEU A 699 28.07 15.11 -2.72
N GLU A 700 27.95 13.79 -2.78
CA GLU A 700 26.83 13.11 -3.46
C GLU A 700 25.81 12.71 -2.39
N GLU A 701 24.66 13.40 -2.34
CA GLU A 701 23.62 13.14 -1.34
C GLU A 701 22.49 12.24 -1.86
N GLU A 702 22.01 12.49 -3.08
CA GLU A 702 20.85 11.81 -3.64
C GLU A 702 21.17 10.36 -4.00
N GLU A 703 20.39 9.43 -3.46
CA GLU A 703 20.40 8.01 -3.83
C GLU A 703 18.96 7.52 -4.01
N ARG A 704 18.74 6.52 -4.88
CA ARG A 704 17.42 5.88 -4.99
C ARG A 704 17.32 4.68 -4.06
N ILE A 705 16.13 4.43 -3.52
CA ILE A 705 15.90 3.26 -2.67
C ILE A 705 16.37 1.98 -3.37
N GLY A 706 16.11 1.81 -4.66
CA GLY A 706 16.46 0.63 -5.46
C GLY A 706 17.96 0.42 -5.70
N ASP A 707 18.78 1.46 -5.51
CA ASP A 707 20.19 1.41 -5.86
C ASP A 707 20.99 0.49 -4.93
N GLY A 708 22.07 -0.08 -5.47
CA GLY A 708 22.99 -0.94 -4.72
C GLY A 708 23.86 -0.19 -3.71
N SER A 709 23.97 1.13 -3.88
CA SER A 709 24.60 2.09 -2.96
C SER A 709 23.76 2.40 -1.74
N TYR A 710 22.46 2.07 -1.76
CA TYR A 710 21.51 2.33 -0.66
C TYR A 710 21.03 1.01 -0.01
N PRO A 711 21.89 0.20 0.63
CA PRO A 711 21.46 -1.07 1.23
C PRO A 711 20.47 -0.83 2.37
N LEU A 712 19.32 -1.54 2.35
CA LEU A 712 18.33 -1.47 3.43
C LEU A 712 18.58 -2.57 4.46
N ASP A 713 18.37 -2.29 5.75
CA ASP A 713 18.49 -3.31 6.80
C ASP A 713 17.43 -4.40 6.62
N SER A 714 17.91 -5.61 6.34
CA SER A 714 17.05 -6.80 6.21
C SER A 714 16.32 -7.20 7.50
N THR A 715 16.78 -6.73 8.66
CA THR A 715 16.15 -6.95 9.97
C THR A 715 14.95 -6.03 10.17
N ILE A 716 15.03 -4.79 9.70
CA ILE A 716 13.95 -3.80 9.76
C ILE A 716 12.91 -4.05 8.68
N PHE A 717 13.34 -4.15 7.42
CA PHE A 717 12.42 -4.24 6.28
C PHE A 717 12.04 -5.67 5.91
N GLY A 718 12.78 -6.68 6.36
CA GLY A 718 12.40 -8.09 6.29
C GLY A 718 11.95 -8.53 4.89
N ASP A 719 10.73 -9.04 4.81
CA ASP A 719 10.15 -9.52 3.55
C ASP A 719 9.62 -8.41 2.63
N PHE A 720 9.55 -7.17 3.14
CA PHE A 720 9.09 -6.01 2.40
C PHE A 720 10.20 -5.32 1.62
N MET A 721 11.46 -5.57 1.99
CA MET A 721 12.64 -5.00 1.33
C MET A 721 12.62 -5.17 -0.21
N PRO A 722 12.33 -6.35 -0.80
CA PRO A 722 12.29 -6.48 -2.25
C PRO A 722 11.17 -5.67 -2.91
N ILE A 723 10.06 -5.40 -2.20
CA ILE A 723 8.97 -4.55 -2.69
C ILE A 723 9.38 -3.08 -2.67
N LEU A 724 10.05 -2.63 -1.60
CA LEU A 724 10.62 -1.29 -1.53
C LEU A 724 11.69 -1.05 -2.59
N LYS A 725 12.46 -2.08 -2.96
CA LYS A 725 13.50 -2.02 -3.99
C LYS A 725 12.97 -2.11 -5.43
N ASP A 726 11.69 -2.42 -5.64
CA ASP A 726 11.09 -2.53 -6.97
C ASP A 726 10.78 -1.14 -7.55
N ASP A 727 11.23 -0.87 -8.77
CA ASP A 727 11.05 0.40 -9.48
C ASP A 727 9.58 0.76 -9.71
N LEU A 728 8.68 -0.22 -9.79
CA LEU A 728 7.24 0.00 -9.91
C LEU A 728 6.60 0.48 -8.59
N ASN A 729 7.34 0.34 -7.48
CA ASN A 729 6.96 0.68 -6.11
C ASN A 729 7.95 1.74 -5.55
N GLY A 730 8.61 1.50 -4.41
CA GLY A 730 9.51 2.48 -3.80
C GLY A 730 10.87 2.64 -4.47
N GLY A 731 11.28 1.73 -5.37
CA GLY A 731 12.68 1.60 -5.79
C GLY A 731 13.24 2.84 -6.48
N ARG A 732 12.36 3.62 -7.13
CA ARG A 732 12.76 4.84 -7.82
C ARG A 732 12.81 6.08 -6.93
N LEU A 733 12.19 6.06 -5.75
CA LEU A 733 12.12 7.24 -4.88
C LEU A 733 13.51 7.74 -4.51
N LYS A 734 13.76 9.03 -4.74
CA LYS A 734 14.98 9.71 -4.33
C LYS A 734 14.99 9.98 -2.83
N THR A 735 16.14 9.74 -2.23
CA THR A 735 16.36 9.77 -0.78
C THR A 735 17.74 10.33 -0.46
N THR A 736 17.91 10.84 0.77
CA THR A 736 19.23 11.25 1.25
C THR A 736 20.02 10.04 1.77
N ASN A 737 21.31 10.00 1.46
CA ASN A 737 22.25 8.99 1.97
C ASN A 737 23.00 9.44 3.25
N THR A 738 22.71 10.65 3.76
CA THR A 738 23.47 11.27 4.86
C THR A 738 22.96 10.87 6.25
N ILE A 739 21.73 10.37 6.32
CA ILE A 739 21.03 9.91 7.54
C ILE A 739 20.23 8.63 7.24
N GLY A 740 19.93 7.85 8.28
CA GLY A 740 19.10 6.64 8.19
C GLY A 740 19.82 5.35 8.58
N ASP A 741 21.15 5.34 8.64
CA ASP A 741 21.96 4.31 9.31
C ASP A 741 22.07 4.64 10.82
N ILE A 742 21.14 4.11 11.61
CA ILE A 742 20.98 4.45 13.03
C ILE A 742 22.02 3.74 13.89
N ASP A 743 22.42 2.53 13.53
CA ASP A 743 23.36 1.71 14.30
C ASP A 743 24.82 1.73 13.80
N ASN A 744 25.05 2.40 12.66
CA ASN A 744 26.34 2.63 11.99
C ASN A 744 27.00 1.35 11.45
N ASP A 745 26.22 0.39 10.97
CA ASP A 745 26.73 -0.84 10.37
C ASP A 745 26.85 -0.79 8.82
N GLY A 746 26.35 0.28 8.21
CA GLY A 746 26.45 0.59 6.78
C GLY A 746 25.23 0.18 5.96
N ASP A 747 24.14 -0.29 6.58
CA ASP A 747 22.82 -0.33 5.98
C ASP A 747 21.86 0.70 6.62
N PHE A 748 20.76 0.99 5.91
CA PHE A 748 19.79 2.00 6.32
C PHE A 748 18.64 1.33 7.05
N ASP A 749 18.41 1.71 8.32
CA ASP A 749 17.26 1.33 9.14
C ASP A 749 16.00 2.14 8.80
N GLU A 750 16.20 3.39 8.37
CA GLU A 750 15.15 4.36 8.10
C GLU A 750 15.41 5.06 6.77
N ILE A 751 14.32 5.35 6.04
CA ILE A 751 14.40 5.95 4.71
C ILE A 751 13.91 7.40 4.80
N TYR A 752 14.69 8.33 4.25
CA TYR A 752 14.41 9.76 4.29
C TYR A 752 14.26 10.33 2.88
N SER A 753 13.06 10.79 2.53
CA SER A 753 12.76 11.43 1.24
C SER A 753 12.91 12.95 1.33
N PHE A 754 13.26 13.57 0.21
CA PHE A 754 13.32 15.01 0.08
C PHE A 754 11.92 15.62 0.04
N GLY A 755 11.74 16.70 0.80
CA GLY A 755 10.48 17.41 0.90
C GLY A 755 9.39 16.64 1.63
N ALA A 756 8.46 17.38 2.23
CA ALA A 756 7.27 16.81 2.88
C ALA A 756 6.02 16.92 1.99
N ARG A 757 6.15 17.42 0.74
CA ARG A 757 5.09 17.48 -0.28
C ARG A 757 3.84 18.25 0.14
N SER A 758 4.01 19.28 0.99
CA SER A 758 2.94 19.89 1.77
C SER A 758 3.27 21.32 2.18
N PHE A 759 2.33 21.99 2.85
CA PHE A 759 2.64 23.12 3.71
C PHE A 759 2.45 22.76 5.20
N SER A 760 3.22 23.43 6.06
CA SER A 760 3.16 23.28 7.51
C SER A 760 2.91 24.61 8.22
N ILE A 761 2.22 24.56 9.36
CA ILE A 761 2.06 25.68 10.29
C ILE A 761 2.85 25.39 11.56
N TRP A 762 3.65 26.36 11.99
CA TRP A 762 4.48 26.30 13.19
C TRP A 762 4.13 27.42 14.15
N ASP A 763 4.40 27.21 15.45
CA ASP A 763 4.39 28.30 16.41
C ASP A 763 5.69 29.12 16.37
N GLU A 764 5.73 30.22 17.13
CA GLU A 764 6.90 31.13 17.18
C GLU A 764 8.21 30.52 17.73
N ASN A 765 8.15 29.27 18.22
CA ASN A 765 9.26 28.51 18.77
C ASN A 765 9.60 27.28 17.91
N GLY A 766 9.07 27.19 16.68
CA GLY A 766 9.36 26.10 15.74
C GLY A 766 8.66 24.78 16.07
N VAL A 767 7.58 24.79 16.86
CA VAL A 767 6.77 23.58 17.13
C VAL A 767 5.70 23.42 16.06
N LEU A 768 5.62 22.25 15.43
CA LEU A 768 4.60 21.91 14.45
C LEU A 768 3.20 21.98 15.07
N VAL A 769 2.30 22.73 14.43
CA VAL A 769 0.88 22.89 14.82
C VAL A 769 -0.02 22.10 13.88
N TYR A 770 0.26 22.16 12.58
CA TYR A 770 -0.49 21.49 11.53
C TYR A 770 0.41 21.22 10.33
N ASP A 771 0.13 20.13 9.63
CA ASP A 771 0.69 19.82 8.32
C ASP A 771 -0.46 19.32 7.43
N SER A 772 -0.40 19.64 6.13
CA SER A 772 -1.47 19.32 5.15
C SER A 772 -1.45 17.88 4.64
N GLY A 773 -0.61 17.01 5.20
CA GLY A 773 -0.57 15.59 4.85
C GLY A 773 -0.26 15.38 3.38
N ASP A 774 -1.16 14.67 2.71
CA ASP A 774 -1.14 14.33 1.29
C ASP A 774 -2.05 15.21 0.42
N ASP A 775 -2.61 16.29 0.97
CA ASP A 775 -3.65 17.11 0.32
C ASP A 775 -3.25 17.54 -1.10
N PHE A 776 -2.01 18.00 -1.31
CA PHE A 776 -1.60 18.54 -2.61
C PHE A 776 -1.60 17.49 -3.72
N GLU A 777 -1.13 16.27 -3.44
CA GLU A 777 -1.19 15.19 -4.41
C GLU A 777 -2.63 14.74 -4.64
N GLN A 778 -3.44 14.62 -3.57
CA GLN A 778 -4.84 14.23 -3.70
C GLN A 778 -5.64 15.24 -4.54
N ILE A 779 -5.46 16.53 -4.28
CA ILE A 779 -6.14 17.63 -5.00
C ILE A 779 -5.72 17.64 -6.47
N THR A 780 -4.42 17.56 -6.78
CA THR A 780 -3.94 17.61 -8.17
C THR A 780 -4.28 16.34 -8.94
N ALA A 781 -4.34 15.17 -8.28
CA ALA A 781 -4.79 13.91 -8.87
C ALA A 781 -6.29 13.91 -9.17
N ALA A 782 -7.11 14.53 -8.31
CA ALA A 782 -8.56 14.64 -8.48
C ALA A 782 -8.99 15.78 -9.43
N ASP A 783 -8.10 16.72 -9.74
CA ASP A 783 -8.43 17.86 -10.60
C ASP A 783 -8.78 17.40 -12.03
N ALA A 784 -9.98 17.79 -12.50
CA ALA A 784 -10.51 17.38 -13.79
C ALA A 784 -9.69 17.86 -15.01
N THR A 785 -8.84 18.87 -14.84
CA THR A 785 -7.98 19.43 -15.89
C THR A 785 -6.53 18.98 -15.72
N PHE A 786 -5.99 19.09 -14.50
CA PHE A 786 -4.56 18.95 -14.23
C PHE A 786 -4.10 17.54 -13.86
N SER A 787 -5.03 16.63 -13.53
CA SER A 787 -4.71 15.20 -13.28
C SER A 787 -3.91 14.53 -14.40
N SER A 788 -4.13 14.95 -15.66
CA SER A 788 -3.39 14.42 -16.82
C SER A 788 -1.89 14.76 -16.82
N ILE A 789 -1.48 15.75 -16.03
CA ILE A 789 -0.09 16.18 -15.83
C ILE A 789 0.33 16.10 -14.34
N PHE A 790 -0.31 15.23 -13.58
CA PHE A 790 0.00 14.99 -12.16
C PHE A 790 1.50 14.79 -11.94
N ASN A 791 2.07 15.45 -10.91
CA ASN A 791 3.50 15.45 -10.58
C ASN A 791 4.42 15.60 -11.81
N THR A 792 4.07 16.52 -12.72
CA THR A 792 4.93 16.85 -13.87
C THR A 792 5.95 17.92 -13.53
N SER A 793 7.12 17.93 -14.18
CA SER A 793 8.09 19.02 -14.09
C SER A 793 7.58 20.31 -14.73
N ASN A 794 8.07 21.47 -14.29
CA ASN A 794 7.74 22.82 -14.78
C ASN A 794 8.00 23.04 -16.30
N SER A 795 8.83 22.21 -16.93
CA SER A 795 9.31 22.41 -18.30
C SER A 795 8.65 21.53 -19.36
N ASN A 796 7.76 20.61 -18.95
CA ASN A 796 7.12 19.64 -19.86
C ASN A 796 5.67 19.30 -19.43
N VAL A 797 5.07 18.22 -19.93
CA VAL A 797 3.72 17.76 -19.53
C VAL A 797 3.72 16.24 -19.32
N SER A 798 4.87 15.71 -18.89
CA SER A 798 5.04 14.28 -18.69
C SER A 798 4.33 13.86 -17.41
N PHE A 799 3.36 12.99 -17.55
CA PHE A 799 2.62 12.41 -16.44
C PHE A 799 3.60 11.75 -15.44
N LYS A 800 3.46 12.09 -14.16
CA LYS A 800 4.17 11.54 -13.00
C LYS A 800 5.69 11.72 -12.94
N ASN A 801 6.31 12.48 -13.83
CA ASN A 801 7.78 12.44 -13.96
C ASN A 801 8.57 13.01 -12.76
N ARG A 802 7.89 13.54 -11.73
CA ARG A 802 8.43 13.98 -10.44
C ARG A 802 7.93 13.18 -9.24
N SER A 803 7.13 12.13 -9.44
CA SER A 803 6.59 11.34 -8.31
C SER A 803 7.69 10.57 -7.58
N ASP A 804 8.70 10.10 -8.29
CA ASP A 804 9.91 9.50 -7.69
C ASP A 804 10.89 10.54 -7.12
N ASP A 805 10.61 11.84 -7.29
CA ASP A 805 11.42 12.94 -6.79
C ASP A 805 10.72 13.57 -5.55
N LYS A 806 10.29 14.84 -5.64
CA LYS A 806 9.67 15.59 -4.54
C LYS A 806 8.16 15.85 -4.77
N GLY A 807 7.56 15.24 -5.80
CA GLY A 807 6.12 15.28 -6.06
C GLY A 807 5.59 16.65 -6.48
N PRO A 808 4.69 17.29 -5.69
CA PRO A 808 4.04 18.54 -6.06
C PRO A 808 4.93 19.78 -5.93
N GLU A 809 5.99 19.73 -5.11
CA GLU A 809 7.03 20.77 -4.96
C GLU A 809 6.46 22.17 -4.67
N PRO A 810 5.93 22.39 -3.45
CA PRO A 810 5.48 23.72 -3.04
C PRO A 810 6.65 24.67 -2.83
N GLU A 811 6.59 25.86 -3.41
CA GLU A 811 7.72 26.79 -3.56
C GLU A 811 7.51 28.06 -2.73
N GLY A 812 6.84 29.06 -3.32
CA GLY A 812 6.52 30.32 -2.69
C GLY A 812 5.31 30.26 -1.75
N ILE A 813 5.38 31.00 -0.65
CA ILE A 813 4.24 31.17 0.27
C ILE A 813 4.05 32.60 0.74
N VAL A 814 2.79 33.04 0.79
CA VAL A 814 2.41 34.32 1.41
C VAL A 814 1.08 34.19 2.16
N THR A 815 0.91 35.00 3.20
CA THR A 815 -0.34 35.10 3.95
C THR A 815 -1.03 36.45 3.73
N GLY A 816 -2.36 36.46 3.84
CA GLY A 816 -3.16 37.66 3.65
C GLY A 816 -4.46 37.64 4.43
N VAL A 817 -4.85 38.79 4.99
CA VAL A 817 -6.14 38.95 5.67
C VAL A 817 -7.16 39.54 4.71
N ILE A 818 -8.28 38.84 4.52
CA ILE A 818 -9.42 39.27 3.71
C ILE A 818 -10.68 39.13 4.56
N ASN A 819 -11.37 40.23 4.84
CA ASN A 819 -12.60 40.26 5.66
C ASN A 819 -12.48 39.53 7.02
N ASP A 820 -11.39 39.79 7.75
CA ASP A 820 -11.05 39.17 9.04
C ASP A 820 -10.69 37.66 8.99
N THR A 821 -10.68 37.05 7.81
CA THR A 821 -10.18 35.68 7.58
C THR A 821 -8.73 35.73 7.12
N VAL A 822 -7.88 34.87 7.70
CA VAL A 822 -6.48 34.74 7.29
C VAL A 822 -6.37 33.62 6.25
N TYR A 823 -5.80 33.94 5.10
CA TYR A 823 -5.54 32.98 4.02
C TYR A 823 -4.03 32.76 3.84
N ALA A 824 -3.65 31.52 3.53
CA ALA A 824 -2.35 31.17 2.98
C ALA A 824 -2.48 30.87 1.48
N PHE A 825 -1.55 31.41 0.70
CA PHE A 825 -1.42 31.17 -0.74
C PHE A 825 -0.06 30.52 -0.98
N ILE A 826 -0.06 29.30 -1.50
CA ILE A 826 1.13 28.46 -1.67
C ILE A 826 1.27 28.13 -3.16
N THR A 827 2.39 28.46 -3.79
CA THR A 827 2.64 28.08 -5.18
C THR A 827 3.20 26.67 -5.27
N LEU A 828 2.96 25.98 -6.38
CA LEU A 828 3.59 24.70 -6.72
C LEU A 828 4.53 24.93 -7.91
N GLU A 829 5.83 24.79 -7.72
CA GLU A 829 6.84 25.10 -8.74
C GLU A 829 6.64 24.24 -10.00
N ARG A 830 6.42 22.94 -9.78
CA ARG A 830 6.47 21.92 -10.82
C ARG A 830 5.18 21.81 -11.61
N VAL A 831 4.15 21.16 -11.06
CA VAL A 831 2.85 21.02 -11.74
C VAL A 831 2.22 22.40 -12.03
N GLY A 832 2.59 23.40 -11.23
CA GLY A 832 2.14 24.79 -11.37
C GLY A 832 0.93 25.08 -10.49
N GLY A 833 0.59 26.37 -10.42
CA GLY A 833 -0.62 26.84 -9.76
C GLY A 833 -0.44 27.25 -8.31
N ILE A 834 -1.56 27.54 -7.66
CA ILE A 834 -1.65 28.11 -6.33
C ILE A 834 -2.68 27.33 -5.52
N MET A 835 -2.26 26.78 -4.39
CA MET A 835 -3.10 26.22 -3.35
C MET A 835 -3.53 27.32 -2.39
N VAL A 836 -4.80 27.35 -2.00
CA VAL A 836 -5.36 28.38 -1.11
C VAL A 836 -6.05 27.74 0.09
N TYR A 837 -5.65 28.15 1.29
CA TYR A 837 -6.22 27.66 2.56
C TYR A 837 -6.68 28.83 3.43
N ASP A 838 -7.83 28.68 4.09
CA ASP A 838 -8.19 29.48 5.26
C ASP A 838 -7.45 28.90 6.48
N VAL A 839 -6.54 29.69 7.04
CA VAL A 839 -5.69 29.31 8.19
C VAL A 839 -6.08 30.06 9.47
N SER A 840 -7.32 30.58 9.52
CA SER A 840 -7.86 31.26 10.70
C SER A 840 -7.98 30.31 11.91
N ASP A 841 -8.24 29.02 11.66
CA ASP A 841 -8.02 27.94 12.62
C ASP A 841 -6.72 27.20 12.26
N VAL A 842 -5.65 27.52 12.97
CA VAL A 842 -4.31 26.97 12.73
C VAL A 842 -4.19 25.47 12.98
N THR A 843 -5.16 24.85 13.66
CA THR A 843 -5.16 23.40 13.93
C THR A 843 -6.00 22.61 12.94
N ASN A 844 -6.84 23.30 12.17
CA ASN A 844 -7.68 22.70 11.15
C ASN A 844 -7.91 23.69 9.98
N PRO A 845 -6.87 24.02 9.20
CA PRO A 845 -7.02 24.82 7.99
C PRO A 845 -8.04 24.22 7.03
N LEU A 846 -8.75 25.07 6.29
CA LEU A 846 -9.75 24.64 5.32
C LEU A 846 -9.28 24.93 3.89
N PHE A 847 -9.25 23.91 3.05
CA PHE A 847 -8.95 24.08 1.63
C PHE A 847 -10.04 24.92 0.93
N VAL A 848 -9.61 25.93 0.17
CA VAL A 848 -10.50 26.90 -0.48
C VAL A 848 -10.59 26.64 -1.97
N GLN A 849 -9.44 26.53 -2.64
CA GLN A 849 -9.34 26.26 -4.07
C GLN A 849 -7.90 25.96 -4.50
N TYR A 850 -7.78 25.26 -5.62
CA TYR A 850 -6.54 25.17 -6.41
C TYR A 850 -6.78 25.89 -7.74
N ILE A 851 -5.85 26.77 -8.13
CA ILE A 851 -5.92 27.49 -9.41
C ILE A 851 -4.62 27.37 -10.17
N ASN A 852 -4.70 27.01 -11.45
CA ASN A 852 -3.53 26.87 -12.32
C ASN A 852 -3.89 27.37 -13.73
N ASN A 853 -3.01 28.17 -14.34
CA ASN A 853 -3.17 28.75 -15.68
C ASN A 853 -2.34 28.04 -16.75
N ARG A 854 -1.74 26.90 -16.41
CA ARG A 854 -0.92 26.09 -17.32
C ARG A 854 -1.76 25.38 -18.38
N ASP A 855 -1.22 25.32 -19.60
CA ASP A 855 -1.76 24.48 -20.67
C ASP A 855 -1.21 23.05 -20.56
N VAL A 856 -2.10 22.11 -20.25
CA VAL A 856 -1.80 20.68 -20.05
C VAL A 856 -1.39 19.94 -21.34
N ALA A 857 -1.59 20.54 -22.52
CA ALA A 857 -1.24 19.93 -23.79
C ALA A 857 0.10 20.41 -24.36
N THR A 858 0.53 21.64 -24.04
CA THR A 858 1.69 22.26 -24.72
C THR A 858 2.82 22.75 -23.81
N ALA A 859 2.74 22.55 -22.49
CA ALA A 859 3.72 23.11 -21.54
C ALA A 859 3.90 24.62 -21.76
N THR A 860 2.79 25.36 -21.81
CA THR A 860 2.75 26.82 -21.97
C THR A 860 1.81 27.43 -20.95
N GLY A 861 1.75 28.77 -20.84
CA GLY A 861 1.04 29.45 -19.77
C GLY A 861 2.00 29.81 -18.65
N ASP A 862 1.52 29.80 -17.42
CA ASP A 862 2.31 30.06 -16.23
C ASP A 862 3.08 28.78 -15.84
N LEU A 863 4.42 28.84 -15.82
CA LEU A 863 5.33 27.71 -15.53
C LEU A 863 6.43 28.13 -14.58
N GLY A 864 6.71 27.29 -13.58
CA GLY A 864 7.69 27.56 -12.51
C GLY A 864 7.30 28.74 -11.64
N PRO A 865 6.15 28.74 -10.94
CA PRO A 865 5.81 29.84 -10.04
C PRO A 865 6.72 29.88 -8.81
N GLU A 866 7.56 30.91 -8.77
CA GLU A 866 8.58 31.18 -7.74
C GLU A 866 8.07 32.26 -6.76
N GLY A 867 8.24 33.53 -7.12
CA GLY A 867 7.86 34.65 -6.26
C GLY A 867 6.36 34.94 -6.21
N ILE A 868 5.80 34.99 -5.00
CA ILE A 868 4.39 35.34 -4.74
C ILE A 868 4.24 36.57 -3.82
N ILE A 869 3.27 37.45 -4.15
CA ILE A 869 2.97 38.68 -3.38
C ILE A 869 1.48 38.76 -3.09
N PHE A 870 1.12 38.99 -1.82
CA PHE A 870 -0.23 39.40 -1.44
C PHE A 870 -0.33 40.93 -1.31
N VAL A 871 -1.36 41.52 -1.94
CA VAL A 871 -1.69 42.95 -1.85
C VAL A 871 -3.08 43.09 -1.26
N ASN A 872 -3.18 43.62 -0.04
CA ASN A 872 -4.48 43.86 0.61
C ASN A 872 -5.32 44.94 -0.11
N ASP A 873 -6.62 44.99 0.19
CA ASP A 873 -7.59 45.92 -0.41
C ASP A 873 -7.15 47.39 -0.37
N ASN A 874 -6.57 47.84 0.75
CA ASN A 874 -6.18 49.25 0.94
C ASN A 874 -4.93 49.65 0.14
N ASN A 875 -4.10 48.67 -0.20
CA ASN A 875 -2.87 48.85 -0.99
C ASN A 875 -3.09 48.53 -2.49
N SER A 876 -4.25 47.96 -2.82
CA SER A 876 -4.63 47.60 -4.18
C SER A 876 -5.00 48.82 -5.01
N PRO A 877 -4.66 48.85 -6.31
CA PRO A 877 -5.07 49.91 -7.22
C PRO A 877 -6.59 49.94 -7.51
N ILE A 878 -7.32 48.86 -7.20
CA ILE A 878 -8.74 48.66 -7.53
C ILE A 878 -9.64 48.41 -6.29
N ASP A 879 -9.15 48.73 -5.09
CA ASP A 879 -9.88 48.54 -3.82
C ASP A 879 -10.34 47.08 -3.60
N THR A 880 -9.56 46.11 -4.05
CA THR A 880 -9.80 44.66 -3.89
C THR A 880 -8.47 43.93 -3.84
N ALA A 881 -8.32 42.97 -2.94
CA ALA A 881 -7.09 42.24 -2.74
C ALA A 881 -6.61 41.58 -4.05
N LEU A 882 -5.29 41.57 -4.21
CA LEU A 882 -4.61 40.94 -5.34
C LEU A 882 -3.60 39.92 -4.83
N VAL A 883 -3.35 38.89 -5.63
CA VAL A 883 -2.19 38.03 -5.53
C VAL A 883 -1.41 38.15 -6.83
N ILE A 884 -0.11 38.37 -6.76
CA ILE A 884 0.78 38.51 -7.92
C ILE A 884 1.78 37.38 -7.88
N VAL A 885 1.90 36.61 -8.96
CA VAL A 885 2.78 35.44 -9.04
C VAL A 885 3.76 35.63 -10.19
N SER A 886 5.04 35.41 -9.91
CA SER A 886 6.14 35.43 -10.86
C SER A 886 6.47 34.00 -11.24
N ASN A 887 6.52 33.71 -12.53
CA ASN A 887 6.70 32.39 -13.08
C ASN A 887 8.01 32.36 -13.89
N GLU A 888 9.05 31.78 -13.31
CA GLU A 888 10.43 31.88 -13.78
C GLU A 888 10.63 31.24 -15.15
N VAL A 889 10.25 29.97 -15.28
CA VAL A 889 10.43 29.17 -16.51
C VAL A 889 9.67 29.78 -17.70
N SER A 890 8.45 30.27 -17.45
CA SER A 890 7.65 30.92 -18.51
C SER A 890 8.02 32.38 -18.76
N GLY A 891 8.77 33.02 -17.86
CA GLY A 891 9.04 34.45 -17.90
C GLY A 891 7.78 35.30 -17.78
N THR A 892 6.77 34.84 -17.03
CA THR A 892 5.49 35.53 -16.89
C THR A 892 5.25 36.03 -15.48
N VAL A 893 4.45 37.10 -15.35
CA VAL A 893 3.93 37.57 -14.07
C VAL A 893 2.42 37.72 -14.19
N THR A 894 1.67 36.95 -13.41
CA THR A 894 0.20 36.95 -13.44
C THR A 894 -0.37 37.63 -12.20
N ILE A 895 -1.32 38.54 -12.42
CA ILE A 895 -2.07 39.24 -11.38
C ILE A 895 -3.44 38.58 -11.26
N TYR A 896 -3.73 38.07 -10.07
CA TYR A 896 -5.01 37.52 -9.68
C TYR A 896 -5.77 38.53 -8.83
N LYS A 897 -7.01 38.80 -9.22
CA LYS A 897 -7.98 39.53 -8.40
C LYS A 897 -8.71 38.55 -7.49
N ILE A 898 -8.83 38.88 -6.21
CA ILE A 898 -9.64 38.10 -5.28
C ILE A 898 -11.09 38.55 -5.37
N ASN A 899 -11.96 37.69 -5.89
CA ASN A 899 -13.39 37.87 -5.82
C ASN A 899 -13.91 37.18 -4.55
N HIS A 900 -14.65 37.93 -3.73
CA HIS A 900 -15.32 37.34 -2.59
C HIS A 900 -16.62 36.67 -3.07
N THR A 901 -16.73 35.36 -2.85
CA THR A 901 -17.98 34.65 -2.98
C THR A 901 -18.65 34.68 -1.61
N ILE A 902 -19.72 35.47 -1.46
CA ILE A 902 -20.50 35.39 -0.22
C ILE A 902 -21.26 34.06 -0.25
N ILE A 903 -20.65 32.99 0.28
CA ILE A 903 -21.34 31.74 0.54
C ILE A 903 -22.13 31.94 1.84
N LEU A 904 -23.41 32.23 1.68
CA LEU A 904 -24.31 32.34 2.81
C LEU A 904 -24.63 30.93 3.37
N PRO A 905 -24.95 30.82 4.68
CA PRO A 905 -25.57 29.61 5.21
C PRO A 905 -26.79 29.24 4.34
N PRO A 906 -27.02 27.94 4.07
CA PRO A 906 -28.13 27.53 3.23
C PRO A 906 -29.45 27.88 3.92
N LEU A 907 -30.51 28.06 3.14
CA LEU A 907 -31.88 28.20 3.65
C LEU A 907 -32.70 27.01 3.17
N ALA A 908 -33.14 26.18 4.11
CA ALA A 908 -33.84 24.93 3.84
C ALA A 908 -35.23 25.21 3.25
N ASP A 909 -35.51 24.63 2.08
CA ASP A 909 -36.83 24.66 1.45
C ASP A 909 -37.08 23.41 0.62
N PHE A 910 -38.35 23.01 0.47
CA PHE A 910 -38.72 21.86 -0.34
C PHE A 910 -40.15 21.93 -0.86
N ASN A 911 -40.41 21.09 -1.86
CA ASN A 911 -41.74 20.88 -2.44
C ASN A 911 -41.99 19.38 -2.71
N GLU A 912 -43.22 19.01 -3.02
CA GLU A 912 -43.63 17.64 -3.34
C GLU A 912 -44.66 17.60 -4.48
N ASP A 913 -44.83 16.44 -5.10
CA ASP A 913 -45.80 16.24 -6.18
C ASP A 913 -47.26 16.23 -5.69
N ASP A 914 -47.55 15.61 -4.54
CA ASP A 914 -48.89 15.59 -3.93
C ASP A 914 -48.82 15.67 -2.39
N HIS A 915 -49.53 16.65 -1.81
CA HIS A 915 -49.60 16.87 -0.35
C HIS A 915 -50.72 16.06 0.35
N THR A 916 -51.66 15.52 -0.42
CA THR A 916 -52.79 14.73 0.06
C THR A 916 -52.92 13.45 -0.76
N ILE A 917 -52.67 12.31 -0.12
CA ILE A 917 -52.61 11.01 -0.80
C ILE A 917 -53.46 9.96 -0.10
N CYS A 918 -53.59 8.79 -0.73
CA CYS A 918 -54.21 7.61 -0.12
C CYS A 918 -53.12 6.67 0.40
N GLU A 919 -53.46 5.85 1.41
CA GLU A 919 -52.58 4.79 1.90
C GLU A 919 -52.03 3.93 0.76
N GLY A 920 -50.71 3.75 0.73
CA GLY A 920 -49.98 2.96 -0.25
C GLY A 920 -49.45 3.77 -1.45
N THR A 921 -49.72 5.08 -1.51
CA THR A 921 -49.19 5.96 -2.55
C THR A 921 -47.76 6.43 -2.24
N THR A 922 -46.98 6.64 -3.31
CA THR A 922 -45.62 7.17 -3.30
C THR A 922 -45.61 8.65 -3.69
N VAL A 923 -44.83 9.47 -2.98
CA VAL A 923 -44.66 10.92 -3.13
C VAL A 923 -43.20 11.21 -3.51
N ASN A 924 -42.97 12.12 -4.45
CA ASN A 924 -41.63 12.60 -4.79
C ASN A 924 -41.40 13.99 -4.19
N TYR A 925 -40.33 14.15 -3.41
CA TYR A 925 -39.91 15.42 -2.86
C TYR A 925 -38.81 16.05 -3.72
N THR A 926 -38.85 17.36 -3.86
CA THR A 926 -37.86 18.17 -4.57
C THR A 926 -37.23 19.15 -3.59
N ASN A 927 -35.91 19.18 -3.49
CA ASN A 927 -35.17 20.21 -2.76
C ASN A 927 -35.30 21.57 -3.48
N GLU A 928 -35.78 22.60 -2.77
CA GLU A 928 -35.85 23.98 -3.27
C GLU A 928 -34.99 24.94 -2.42
N SER A 929 -34.08 24.40 -1.61
CA SER A 929 -33.22 25.18 -0.71
C SER A 929 -32.38 26.21 -1.47
N ILE A 930 -32.14 27.37 -0.83
CA ILE A 930 -31.37 28.48 -1.41
C ILE A 930 -29.95 28.50 -0.81
N GLY A 931 -28.94 28.80 -1.63
CA GLY A 931 -27.53 28.82 -1.23
C GLY A 931 -26.74 27.67 -1.85
N VAL A 932 -25.51 27.46 -1.39
CA VAL A 932 -24.75 26.22 -1.65
C VAL A 932 -25.17 25.20 -0.60
N GLN A 933 -25.48 23.96 -0.99
CA GLN A 933 -25.77 22.85 -0.08
C GLN A 933 -24.76 21.72 -0.32
N ASP A 934 -24.05 21.31 0.72
CA ASP A 934 -23.08 20.22 0.65
C ASP A 934 -23.75 18.89 1.05
N THR A 935 -24.75 18.93 1.96
CA THR A 935 -25.49 17.74 2.40
C THR A 935 -26.98 17.99 2.59
N TRP A 936 -27.76 16.91 2.51
CA TRP A 936 -29.21 16.87 2.78
C TRP A 936 -29.50 15.76 3.79
N GLU A 937 -30.27 16.06 4.84
CA GLU A 937 -30.83 15.05 5.73
C GLU A 937 -32.35 15.21 5.80
N TRP A 938 -33.06 14.23 5.27
CA TRP A 938 -34.51 14.18 5.29
C TRP A 938 -35.03 13.26 6.40
N THR A 939 -36.13 13.66 7.03
CA THR A 939 -36.93 12.79 7.91
C THR A 939 -38.39 12.80 7.49
N PHE A 940 -38.93 11.62 7.19
CA PHE A 940 -40.31 11.38 6.79
C PHE A 940 -41.00 10.52 7.84
N ASN A 941 -41.61 11.14 8.84
CA ASN A 941 -42.28 10.38 9.90
C ASN A 941 -43.41 9.52 9.29
N GLY A 942 -43.39 8.20 9.49
CA GLY A 942 -44.40 7.29 8.92
C GLY A 942 -44.26 7.00 7.42
N GLY A 943 -43.26 7.59 6.75
CA GLY A 943 -42.87 7.26 5.38
C GLY A 943 -41.93 6.05 5.32
N THR A 944 -41.80 5.46 4.14
CA THR A 944 -40.82 4.42 3.83
C THR A 944 -40.09 4.80 2.52
N PRO A 945 -38.77 5.08 2.56
CA PRO A 945 -37.90 5.09 3.75
C PRO A 945 -38.26 6.24 4.74
N ALA A 946 -37.88 6.08 6.01
CA ALA A 946 -38.17 7.06 7.07
C ALA A 946 -37.17 8.23 7.11
N THR A 947 -36.00 8.05 6.50
CA THR A 947 -34.95 9.07 6.32
C THR A 947 -34.32 8.93 4.93
N SER A 948 -33.65 9.99 4.44
CA SER A 948 -32.91 9.98 3.18
C SER A 948 -31.80 11.02 3.18
N THR A 949 -30.70 10.76 2.48
CA THR A 949 -29.63 11.72 2.19
C THR A 949 -29.60 12.18 0.72
N LEU A 950 -30.47 11.61 -0.13
CA LEU A 950 -30.64 12.07 -1.51
C LEU A 950 -31.20 13.50 -1.55
N GLU A 951 -30.72 14.30 -2.50
CA GLU A 951 -31.25 15.65 -2.73
C GLU A 951 -32.77 15.65 -3.00
N ASN A 952 -33.26 14.73 -3.84
CA ASN A 952 -34.67 14.64 -4.23
C ASN A 952 -35.23 13.22 -3.97
N PRO A 953 -35.71 12.91 -2.75
CA PRO A 953 -36.12 11.57 -2.37
C PRO A 953 -37.55 11.20 -2.75
N THR A 954 -37.80 9.89 -2.87
CA THR A 954 -39.11 9.30 -3.12
C THR A 954 -39.58 8.48 -1.92
N VAL A 955 -40.80 8.72 -1.42
CA VAL A 955 -41.30 8.19 -0.13
C VAL A 955 -42.70 7.60 -0.25
N THR A 956 -42.93 6.41 0.30
CA THR A 956 -44.25 5.76 0.32
C THR A 956 -44.88 5.80 1.71
N TYR A 957 -46.15 6.19 1.81
CA TYR A 957 -46.88 6.20 3.08
C TYR A 957 -47.96 5.12 3.10
N THR A 958 -47.81 4.13 3.98
CA THR A 958 -48.67 2.92 3.98
C THR A 958 -49.78 2.92 5.03
N ILE A 959 -49.79 3.93 5.92
CA ILE A 959 -50.74 4.07 7.02
C ILE A 959 -51.36 5.46 6.94
N ALA A 960 -52.66 5.57 7.19
CA ALA A 960 -53.37 6.83 7.21
C ALA A 960 -52.99 7.65 8.45
N GLY A 961 -52.79 8.94 8.24
CA GLY A 961 -52.33 9.85 9.27
C GLY A 961 -51.93 11.21 8.72
N GLN A 962 -51.50 12.08 9.62
CA GLN A 962 -50.79 13.30 9.28
C GLN A 962 -49.35 13.14 9.71
N TYR A 963 -48.42 13.51 8.84
CA TYR A 963 -47.00 13.25 9.04
C TYR A 963 -46.17 14.51 8.87
N ASP A 964 -45.19 14.68 9.74
CA ASP A 964 -44.21 15.75 9.64
C ASP A 964 -43.13 15.38 8.61
N VAL A 965 -42.65 16.38 7.89
CA VAL A 965 -41.50 16.27 6.98
C VAL A 965 -40.45 17.28 7.43
N GLN A 966 -39.20 16.83 7.56
CA GLN A 966 -38.07 17.67 7.90
C GLN A 966 -36.99 17.55 6.83
N LEU A 967 -36.40 18.68 6.46
CA LEU A 967 -35.17 18.79 5.70
C LEU A 967 -34.16 19.60 6.51
N ILE A 968 -32.96 19.05 6.67
CA ILE A 968 -31.78 19.74 7.15
C ILE A 968 -30.81 19.86 5.96
N VAL A 969 -30.37 21.08 5.65
CA VAL A 969 -29.31 21.32 4.67
C VAL A 969 -28.14 22.01 5.34
N SER A 970 -26.94 21.61 5.00
CA SER A 970 -25.72 22.21 5.54
C SER A 970 -24.73 22.57 4.44
N ASN A 971 -23.92 23.58 4.74
CA ASN A 971 -22.65 23.82 4.07
C ASN A 971 -21.60 24.22 5.11
N VAL A 972 -20.37 24.51 4.66
CA VAL A 972 -19.26 24.92 5.54
C VAL A 972 -19.59 26.11 6.45
N ASN A 973 -20.52 26.98 6.05
CA ASN A 973 -20.87 28.22 6.74
C ASN A 973 -22.07 28.08 7.68
N GLY A 974 -22.74 26.92 7.70
CA GLY A 974 -23.79 26.65 8.66
C GLY A 974 -24.84 25.65 8.16
N THR A 975 -25.87 25.50 8.97
CA THR A 975 -26.96 24.56 8.73
C THR A 975 -28.28 25.30 8.90
N ASP A 976 -29.25 24.98 8.07
CA ASP A 976 -30.64 25.38 8.28
C ASP A 976 -31.55 24.16 8.30
N THR A 977 -32.65 24.28 9.04
CA THR A 977 -33.59 23.19 9.27
C THR A 977 -35.00 23.66 9.02
N LEU A 978 -35.65 23.07 8.02
CA LEU A 978 -37.07 23.23 7.78
C LEU A 978 -37.81 22.02 8.34
N MET A 979 -38.62 22.25 9.38
CA MET A 979 -39.58 21.27 9.89
C MET A 979 -41.00 21.72 9.54
N SER A 980 -41.66 20.96 8.67
CA SER A 980 -43.07 21.17 8.32
C SER A 980 -43.95 20.16 9.06
N THR A 981 -44.74 20.65 10.01
CA THR A 981 -45.58 19.81 10.87
C THR A 981 -46.92 19.49 10.22
N ASN A 982 -47.37 18.24 10.31
CA ASN A 982 -48.56 17.71 9.63
C ASN A 982 -48.56 18.04 8.13
N HIS A 983 -47.39 17.94 7.51
CA HIS A 983 -47.18 18.26 6.11
C HIS A 983 -47.89 17.24 5.22
N MET A 984 -47.63 15.95 5.38
CA MET A 984 -48.28 14.94 4.53
C MET A 984 -49.60 14.47 5.15
N GLU A 985 -50.72 14.58 4.42
CA GLU A 985 -52.01 14.01 4.81
C GLU A 985 -52.33 12.74 4.01
N VAL A 986 -52.41 11.61 4.71
CA VAL A 986 -52.66 10.29 4.14
C VAL A 986 -54.03 9.81 4.56
N PHE A 987 -54.94 9.67 3.59
CA PHE A 987 -56.28 9.16 3.81
C PHE A 987 -56.32 7.64 3.78
N ALA A 988 -57.10 7.06 4.69
CA ALA A 988 -57.36 5.63 4.69
C ALA A 988 -58.13 5.24 3.43
N ASN A 989 -57.77 4.11 2.82
CA ASN A 989 -58.55 3.58 1.71
C ASN A 989 -59.95 3.18 2.22
N PRO A 990 -61.03 3.46 1.45
CA PRO A 990 -62.37 3.07 1.87
C PRO A 990 -62.50 1.55 1.95
N ILE A 991 -63.47 1.07 2.73
CA ILE A 991 -63.78 -0.37 2.75
C ILE A 991 -64.33 -0.76 1.37
N ALA A 992 -63.82 -1.84 0.80
CA ALA A 992 -64.29 -2.34 -0.48
C ALA A 992 -65.82 -2.58 -0.44
N PRO A 993 -66.58 -2.06 -1.42
CA PRO A 993 -68.02 -2.23 -1.48
C PRO A 993 -68.38 -3.71 -1.67
N THR A 994 -69.61 -4.09 -1.30
CA THR A 994 -70.13 -5.44 -1.60
C THR A 994 -71.28 -5.39 -2.61
N ILE A 995 -71.39 -6.42 -3.43
CA ILE A 995 -72.39 -6.55 -4.48
C ILE A 995 -73.48 -7.53 -4.04
N SER A 996 -74.74 -7.19 -4.31
CA SER A 996 -75.89 -8.09 -4.14
C SER A 996 -76.85 -8.02 -5.33
N GLN A 997 -77.48 -9.13 -5.70
CA GLN A 997 -78.55 -9.16 -6.69
C GLN A 997 -79.90 -8.90 -6.00
N ILE A 998 -80.52 -7.75 -6.28
CA ILE A 998 -81.72 -7.27 -5.58
C ILE A 998 -83.04 -7.65 -6.27
N ASP A 999 -82.98 -8.00 -7.56
CA ASP A 999 -84.08 -8.60 -8.32
C ASP A 999 -83.54 -9.46 -9.48
N ALA A 1000 -84.44 -9.94 -10.36
CA ALA A 1000 -84.07 -10.82 -11.47
C ALA A 1000 -83.03 -10.23 -12.43
N LEU A 1001 -82.86 -8.90 -12.49
CA LEU A 1001 -82.02 -8.20 -13.46
C LEU A 1001 -81.01 -7.21 -12.86
N THR A 1002 -81.09 -6.90 -11.57
CA THR A 1002 -80.38 -5.75 -10.99
C THR A 1002 -79.39 -6.15 -9.90
N LEU A 1003 -78.12 -5.73 -10.07
CA LEU A 1003 -77.10 -5.72 -9.03
C LEU A 1003 -77.13 -4.39 -8.27
N SER A 1004 -76.78 -4.42 -6.98
CA SER A 1004 -76.67 -3.24 -6.12
C SER A 1004 -75.36 -3.29 -5.32
N SER A 1005 -74.67 -2.16 -5.29
CA SER A 1005 -73.54 -1.88 -4.40
C SER A 1005 -74.06 -1.48 -3.01
N THR A 1006 -73.26 -1.71 -1.97
CA THR A 1006 -73.49 -1.14 -0.63
C THR A 1006 -73.35 0.37 -0.62
N GLU A 1007 -72.51 0.93 -1.49
CA GLU A 1007 -72.28 2.36 -1.55
C GLU A 1007 -73.30 3.05 -2.45
N VAL A 1008 -73.80 4.20 -2.01
CA VAL A 1008 -74.89 4.91 -2.71
C VAL A 1008 -74.35 5.78 -3.85
N ASN A 1009 -73.18 6.39 -3.66
CA ASN A 1009 -72.54 7.30 -4.60
C ASN A 1009 -71.07 6.90 -4.78
N GLY A 1010 -70.40 7.38 -5.84
CA GLY A 1010 -68.98 7.12 -6.06
C GLY A 1010 -68.66 5.74 -6.62
N ASN A 1011 -69.66 5.00 -7.09
CA ASN A 1011 -69.44 3.68 -7.71
C ASN A 1011 -68.97 3.82 -9.15
N GLN A 1012 -68.21 2.83 -9.60
CA GLN A 1012 -67.92 2.53 -10.99
C GLN A 1012 -67.96 1.00 -11.15
N TRP A 1013 -68.95 0.49 -11.90
CA TRP A 1013 -69.07 -0.95 -12.14
C TRP A 1013 -68.09 -1.40 -13.23
N ASN A 1014 -67.52 -2.58 -13.03
CA ASN A 1014 -66.58 -3.21 -13.95
C ASN A 1014 -67.09 -4.61 -14.31
N ASP A 1015 -66.84 -5.04 -15.55
CA ASP A 1015 -67.00 -6.42 -15.99
C ASP A 1015 -65.63 -7.06 -16.20
N VAL A 1016 -65.60 -8.30 -16.71
CA VAL A 1016 -64.35 -9.02 -16.99
C VAL A 1016 -63.42 -8.33 -18.01
N ASN A 1017 -63.91 -7.33 -18.75
CA ASN A 1017 -63.16 -6.53 -19.72
C ASN A 1017 -62.76 -5.14 -19.17
N GLY A 1018 -63.09 -4.82 -17.93
CA GLY A 1018 -62.78 -3.55 -17.28
C GLY A 1018 -64.00 -2.67 -17.05
N GLU A 1019 -63.80 -1.35 -17.08
CA GLU A 1019 -64.83 -0.37 -16.74
C GLU A 1019 -66.06 -0.46 -17.65
N VAL A 1020 -67.26 -0.59 -17.06
CA VAL A 1020 -68.51 -0.44 -17.79
C VAL A 1020 -68.87 1.05 -17.85
N THR A 1021 -68.60 1.68 -19.00
CA THR A 1021 -68.75 3.12 -19.18
C THR A 1021 -70.14 3.63 -18.77
N GLY A 1022 -70.17 4.59 -17.84
CA GLY A 1022 -71.40 5.23 -17.37
C GLY A 1022 -72.20 4.45 -16.32
N ALA A 1023 -71.73 3.26 -15.93
CA ALA A 1023 -72.30 2.49 -14.84
C ALA A 1023 -71.78 3.00 -13.48
N ILE A 1024 -72.25 4.19 -13.07
CA ILE A 1024 -71.80 4.87 -11.84
C ILE A 1024 -72.84 4.91 -10.71
N ASN A 1025 -74.03 4.38 -10.97
CA ASN A 1025 -75.12 4.38 -9.99
C ASN A 1025 -74.95 3.25 -8.97
N GLN A 1026 -75.61 3.38 -7.81
CA GLN A 1026 -75.69 2.31 -6.81
C GLN A 1026 -76.17 0.98 -7.39
N THR A 1027 -77.13 1.04 -8.32
CA THR A 1027 -77.68 -0.13 -9.00
C THR A 1027 -77.20 -0.21 -10.43
N PHE A 1028 -76.90 -1.42 -10.90
CA PHE A 1028 -76.49 -1.72 -12.26
C PHE A 1028 -77.31 -2.89 -12.80
N VAL A 1029 -77.71 -2.82 -14.07
CA VAL A 1029 -78.42 -3.90 -14.77
C VAL A 1029 -77.44 -4.53 -15.76
N PRO A 1030 -76.87 -5.71 -15.46
CA PRO A 1030 -75.98 -6.41 -16.37
C PRO A 1030 -76.67 -6.72 -17.70
N GLY A 1031 -75.93 -6.55 -18.80
CA GLY A 1031 -76.43 -6.85 -20.15
C GLY A 1031 -76.34 -8.34 -20.52
N VAL A 1032 -75.54 -9.12 -19.79
CA VAL A 1032 -75.27 -10.55 -20.00
C VAL A 1032 -74.97 -11.22 -18.66
N ASP A 1033 -75.08 -12.55 -18.60
CA ASP A 1033 -74.55 -13.35 -17.49
C ASP A 1033 -73.01 -13.21 -17.45
N GLY A 1034 -72.45 -13.02 -16.26
CA GLY A 1034 -71.00 -12.80 -16.11
C GLY A 1034 -70.61 -12.33 -14.70
N ASP A 1035 -69.31 -12.14 -14.50
CA ASP A 1035 -68.75 -11.63 -13.25
C ASP A 1035 -68.57 -10.11 -13.32
N TYR A 1036 -69.00 -9.42 -12.26
CA TYR A 1036 -68.93 -7.97 -12.13
C TYR A 1036 -68.27 -7.57 -10.82
N SER A 1037 -67.49 -6.50 -10.82
CA SER A 1037 -67.01 -5.83 -9.60
C SER A 1037 -67.48 -4.37 -9.58
N VAL A 1038 -67.33 -3.71 -8.45
CA VAL A 1038 -67.59 -2.27 -8.31
C VAL A 1038 -66.43 -1.62 -7.59
N THR A 1039 -65.85 -0.61 -8.21
CA THR A 1039 -64.86 0.28 -7.61
C THR A 1039 -65.63 1.44 -6.96
N TYR A 1040 -65.41 1.66 -5.67
CA TYR A 1040 -65.94 2.80 -4.95
C TYR A 1040 -64.82 3.80 -4.70
N THR A 1041 -65.04 5.04 -5.10
CA THR A 1041 -64.19 6.18 -4.77
C THR A 1041 -64.90 7.07 -3.76
N ASP A 1042 -64.26 7.33 -2.63
CA ASP A 1042 -64.82 8.16 -1.57
C ASP A 1042 -64.66 9.66 -1.85
N VAL A 1043 -65.05 10.49 -0.87
CA VAL A 1043 -64.99 11.95 -0.97
C VAL A 1043 -63.56 12.52 -0.97
N ASN A 1044 -62.57 11.74 -0.53
CA ASN A 1044 -61.16 12.10 -0.49
C ASN A 1044 -60.41 11.61 -1.76
N GLY A 1045 -61.10 10.94 -2.68
CA GLY A 1045 -60.52 10.41 -3.91
C GLY A 1045 -59.89 9.02 -3.75
N CYS A 1046 -59.93 8.43 -2.55
CA CYS A 1046 -59.40 7.09 -2.31
C CYS A 1046 -60.38 6.03 -2.79
N SER A 1047 -59.85 4.95 -3.36
CA SER A 1047 -60.66 3.95 -4.06
C SER A 1047 -60.43 2.54 -3.55
N ALA A 1048 -61.50 1.76 -3.47
CA ALA A 1048 -61.44 0.33 -3.18
C ALA A 1048 -62.39 -0.44 -4.09
N THR A 1049 -61.95 -1.61 -4.55
CA THR A 1049 -62.71 -2.44 -5.49
C THR A 1049 -63.23 -3.69 -4.80
N SER A 1050 -64.51 -4.00 -5.03
CA SER A 1050 -65.13 -5.23 -4.54
C SER A 1050 -64.45 -6.47 -5.13
N SER A 1051 -64.67 -7.62 -4.47
CA SER A 1051 -64.48 -8.90 -5.15
C SER A 1051 -65.48 -9.06 -6.31
N MET A 1052 -65.16 -9.96 -7.24
CA MET A 1052 -66.03 -10.30 -8.38
C MET A 1052 -67.30 -11.02 -7.91
N PHE A 1053 -68.45 -10.63 -8.46
CA PHE A 1053 -69.77 -11.20 -8.19
C PHE A 1053 -70.38 -11.79 -9.47
N SER A 1054 -70.78 -13.06 -9.44
CA SER A 1054 -71.39 -13.75 -10.58
C SER A 1054 -72.89 -13.48 -10.69
N PHE A 1055 -73.34 -12.92 -11.83
CA PHE A 1055 -74.74 -12.60 -12.13
C PHE A 1055 -75.39 -13.63 -13.08
N SER A 1056 -76.70 -13.89 -12.91
CA SER A 1056 -77.53 -14.70 -13.83
C SER A 1056 -78.97 -14.16 -13.97
N ASP A 1057 -79.50 -14.07 -15.19
CA ASP A 1057 -80.88 -13.59 -15.51
C ASP A 1057 -81.95 -14.69 -15.32
N TYR A 1058 -83.04 -14.38 -14.59
CA TYR A 1058 -84.15 -15.31 -14.28
C TYR A 1058 -85.51 -14.96 -14.96
N SER A 1059 -85.55 -14.13 -15.99
CA SER A 1059 -86.77 -13.46 -16.49
C SER A 1059 -87.76 -14.29 -17.36
N SER A 1060 -87.48 -15.54 -17.76
CA SER A 1060 -88.47 -16.36 -18.49
C SER A 1060 -88.29 -17.88 -18.31
N VAL A 1061 -89.35 -18.59 -17.92
CA VAL A 1061 -89.39 -20.06 -17.86
C VAL A 1061 -90.61 -20.56 -18.64
N ASP A 1062 -90.37 -21.40 -19.66
CA ASP A 1062 -91.36 -21.82 -20.67
C ASP A 1062 -92.64 -22.48 -20.10
N ASP A 1063 -93.78 -21.92 -20.53
CA ASP A 1063 -95.15 -22.26 -20.09
C ASP A 1063 -95.83 -23.42 -20.83
N TYR A 1064 -95.08 -24.16 -21.65
CA TYR A 1064 -95.69 -25.01 -22.67
C TYR A 1064 -94.94 -26.32 -22.94
N ASP A 1065 -95.58 -27.45 -22.63
CA ASP A 1065 -95.04 -28.81 -22.90
C ASP A 1065 -95.20 -29.28 -24.35
N GLY A 1066 -95.71 -28.43 -25.25
CA GLY A 1066 -95.79 -28.79 -26.67
C GLY A 1066 -97.08 -29.49 -27.12
N LYS A 1067 -98.22 -29.36 -26.39
CA LYS A 1067 -99.64 -29.36 -26.88
C LYS A 1067 -100.69 -29.95 -25.93
N THR A 1068 -100.41 -30.27 -24.66
CA THR A 1068 -101.47 -30.90 -23.82
C THR A 1068 -101.71 -30.35 -22.42
N LEU A 1069 -100.75 -29.71 -21.76
CA LEU A 1069 -100.93 -29.10 -20.44
C LEU A 1069 -100.43 -27.65 -20.47
N ILE A 1070 -101.25 -26.72 -19.99
CA ILE A 1070 -100.92 -25.30 -19.89
C ILE A 1070 -101.13 -24.91 -18.43
N ILE A 1071 -100.15 -24.22 -17.84
CA ILE A 1071 -100.25 -23.60 -16.52
C ILE A 1071 -100.31 -22.09 -16.69
N TYR A 1072 -101.12 -21.40 -15.89
CA TYR A 1072 -101.26 -19.93 -15.98
C TYR A 1072 -101.94 -19.32 -14.74
N PRO A 1073 -101.67 -18.04 -14.44
CA PRO A 1073 -100.56 -17.26 -14.99
C PRO A 1073 -99.22 -17.84 -14.52
N ASN A 1074 -98.17 -17.69 -15.31
CA ASN A 1074 -96.80 -17.93 -14.86
C ASN A 1074 -95.97 -16.71 -15.31
N PRO A 1075 -95.44 -15.90 -14.39
CA PRO A 1075 -95.43 -16.08 -12.94
C PRO A 1075 -96.81 -16.01 -12.26
N ALA A 1076 -97.03 -16.82 -11.21
CA ALA A 1076 -98.24 -16.86 -10.39
C ALA A 1076 -98.01 -16.20 -9.01
N ALA A 1077 -98.97 -15.40 -8.53
CA ALA A 1077 -98.88 -14.75 -7.23
C ALA A 1077 -99.49 -15.60 -6.10
N GLU A 1078 -100.72 -16.08 -6.27
CA GLU A 1078 -101.44 -16.82 -5.22
C GLU A 1078 -101.96 -18.16 -5.72
N VAL A 1079 -102.44 -18.22 -6.96
CA VAL A 1079 -103.03 -19.44 -7.52
C VAL A 1079 -102.40 -19.72 -8.87
N LEU A 1080 -101.95 -20.95 -9.05
CA LEU A 1080 -101.52 -21.49 -10.35
C LEU A 1080 -102.64 -22.34 -10.93
N ASN A 1081 -103.20 -21.92 -12.06
CA ASN A 1081 -104.26 -22.65 -12.75
C ASN A 1081 -103.65 -23.57 -13.81
N PHE A 1082 -104.38 -24.63 -14.16
CA PHE A 1082 -104.04 -25.51 -15.26
C PHE A 1082 -105.28 -25.83 -16.10
N ASN A 1083 -105.08 -26.05 -17.40
CA ASN A 1083 -106.18 -26.22 -18.37
C ASN A 1083 -106.95 -27.55 -18.26
N LYS A 1084 -106.62 -28.43 -17.31
CA LYS A 1084 -107.24 -29.75 -17.10
C LYS A 1084 -107.30 -30.11 -15.61
N ILE A 1085 -108.29 -30.92 -15.22
CA ILE A 1085 -108.36 -31.50 -13.87
C ILE A 1085 -107.35 -32.64 -13.76
N LEU A 1086 -106.42 -32.54 -12.80
CA LEU A 1086 -105.28 -33.45 -12.62
C LEU A 1086 -104.98 -33.68 -11.14
N ASN A 1087 -104.19 -34.70 -10.86
CA ASN A 1087 -103.47 -34.84 -9.58
C ASN A 1087 -102.09 -34.22 -9.77
N VAL A 1088 -101.72 -33.27 -8.92
CA VAL A 1088 -100.51 -32.46 -9.04
C VAL A 1088 -99.74 -32.39 -7.73
N GLU A 1089 -98.42 -32.31 -7.84
CA GLU A 1089 -97.44 -32.06 -6.78
C GLU A 1089 -96.62 -30.84 -7.20
N VAL A 1090 -96.45 -29.84 -6.32
CA VAL A 1090 -95.46 -28.78 -6.51
C VAL A 1090 -94.19 -29.20 -5.80
N ILE A 1091 -93.07 -29.19 -6.52
CA ILE A 1091 -91.75 -29.47 -5.99
C ILE A 1091 -90.87 -28.22 -6.04
N ASP A 1092 -90.01 -28.06 -5.03
CA ASP A 1092 -88.95 -27.05 -5.05
C ASP A 1092 -87.77 -27.48 -5.96
N LEU A 1093 -86.77 -26.62 -6.11
CA LEU A 1093 -85.59 -26.90 -6.95
C LEU A 1093 -84.73 -28.07 -6.44
N SER A 1094 -84.90 -28.49 -5.18
CA SER A 1094 -84.23 -29.69 -4.63
C SER A 1094 -85.01 -30.99 -4.94
N GLY A 1095 -86.19 -30.88 -5.55
CA GLY A 1095 -87.06 -32.00 -5.91
C GLY A 1095 -88.00 -32.44 -4.77
N LYS A 1096 -88.06 -31.69 -3.66
CA LYS A 1096 -88.94 -31.99 -2.53
C LYS A 1096 -90.35 -31.51 -2.81
N ILE A 1097 -91.34 -32.36 -2.55
CA ILE A 1097 -92.76 -31.99 -2.67
C ILE A 1097 -93.11 -31.03 -1.54
N VAL A 1098 -93.50 -29.81 -1.91
CA VAL A 1098 -93.91 -28.73 -0.99
C VAL A 1098 -95.42 -28.59 -0.92
N LEU A 1099 -96.14 -28.90 -2.00
CA LEU A 1099 -97.61 -28.92 -2.03
C LEU A 1099 -98.11 -30.08 -2.89
N ALA A 1100 -99.30 -30.61 -2.60
CA ALA A 1100 -99.95 -31.62 -3.44
C ALA A 1100 -101.47 -31.49 -3.39
N ALA A 1101 -102.13 -31.73 -4.52
CA ALA A 1101 -103.58 -31.70 -4.63
C ALA A 1101 -104.08 -32.74 -5.65
N ASN A 1102 -105.23 -33.36 -5.38
CA ASN A 1102 -105.80 -34.41 -6.23
C ASN A 1102 -107.11 -33.94 -6.86
N GLN A 1103 -107.29 -34.22 -8.16
CA GLN A 1103 -108.47 -33.89 -8.96
C GLN A 1103 -108.81 -32.39 -8.95
N VAL A 1104 -107.80 -31.54 -9.14
CA VAL A 1104 -107.96 -30.07 -9.20
C VAL A 1104 -107.55 -29.54 -10.57
N ASN A 1105 -108.06 -28.36 -10.95
CA ASN A 1105 -107.60 -27.58 -12.12
C ASN A 1105 -106.89 -26.27 -11.72
N ALA A 1106 -106.64 -26.08 -10.43
CA ALA A 1106 -105.82 -25.01 -9.89
C ALA A 1106 -105.22 -25.44 -8.54
N ILE A 1107 -104.10 -24.86 -8.14
CA ILE A 1107 -103.49 -25.06 -6.83
C ILE A 1107 -103.14 -23.71 -6.21
N ASP A 1108 -103.49 -23.54 -4.94
CA ASP A 1108 -103.10 -22.40 -4.13
C ASP A 1108 -101.63 -22.55 -3.72
N ILE A 1109 -100.86 -21.52 -4.05
CA ILE A 1109 -99.42 -21.41 -3.83
C ILE A 1109 -99.08 -20.18 -2.98
N SER A 1110 -100.07 -19.52 -2.38
CA SER A 1110 -99.89 -18.26 -1.64
C SER A 1110 -98.89 -18.40 -0.48
N ASP A 1111 -98.86 -19.56 0.18
CA ASP A 1111 -97.92 -19.87 1.28
C ASP A 1111 -96.50 -20.24 0.82
N LEU A 1112 -96.23 -20.33 -0.49
CA LEU A 1112 -94.88 -20.55 -1.01
C LEU A 1112 -94.08 -19.23 -1.00
N SER A 1113 -92.81 -19.29 -0.60
CA SER A 1113 -91.89 -18.16 -0.75
C SER A 1113 -91.68 -17.83 -2.24
N PRO A 1114 -91.51 -16.55 -2.62
CA PRO A 1114 -91.14 -16.15 -3.99
C PRO A 1114 -89.94 -16.95 -4.51
N GLY A 1115 -90.00 -17.39 -5.75
CA GLY A 1115 -88.96 -18.23 -6.36
C GLY A 1115 -89.48 -19.19 -7.43
N MET A 1116 -88.60 -20.04 -7.96
CA MET A 1116 -88.93 -20.99 -9.02
C MET A 1116 -89.32 -22.36 -8.44
N TYR A 1117 -90.42 -22.92 -8.92
CA TYR A 1117 -90.94 -24.24 -8.53
C TYR A 1117 -91.29 -25.06 -9.78
N ALA A 1118 -91.54 -26.35 -9.62
CA ALA A 1118 -92.08 -27.20 -10.68
C ALA A 1118 -93.37 -27.89 -10.27
N LEU A 1119 -94.38 -27.82 -11.15
CA LEU A 1119 -95.63 -28.57 -11.05
C LEU A 1119 -95.44 -29.94 -11.72
N LYS A 1120 -95.45 -31.00 -10.93
CA LYS A 1120 -95.39 -32.40 -11.36
C LYS A 1120 -96.79 -33.01 -11.36
N THR A 1121 -97.16 -33.73 -12.41
CA THR A 1121 -98.45 -34.43 -12.51
C THR A 1121 -98.31 -35.93 -12.23
N SER A 1122 -99.41 -36.62 -11.93
CA SER A 1122 -99.40 -38.06 -11.64
C SER A 1122 -98.91 -38.97 -12.77
N ASN A 1123 -98.79 -38.46 -14.01
CA ASN A 1123 -98.19 -39.20 -15.13
C ASN A 1123 -96.68 -38.94 -15.30
N GLY A 1124 -96.07 -38.19 -14.36
CA GLY A 1124 -94.64 -37.89 -14.32
C GLY A 1124 -94.21 -36.61 -15.04
N LYS A 1125 -95.10 -35.93 -15.78
CA LYS A 1125 -94.75 -34.67 -16.46
C LYS A 1125 -94.54 -33.52 -15.47
N GLN A 1126 -93.53 -32.69 -15.73
CA GLN A 1126 -93.18 -31.51 -14.93
C GLN A 1126 -93.16 -30.24 -15.78
N LEU A 1127 -93.77 -29.16 -15.27
CA LEU A 1127 -93.71 -27.82 -15.84
C LEU A 1127 -93.25 -26.84 -14.77
N LYS A 1128 -92.29 -25.98 -15.08
CA LYS A 1128 -91.76 -25.00 -14.13
C LYS A 1128 -92.62 -23.74 -14.11
N PHE A 1129 -92.76 -23.13 -12.94
CA PHE A 1129 -93.39 -21.82 -12.78
C PHE A 1129 -92.69 -20.98 -11.73
N ILE A 1130 -92.89 -19.68 -11.82
CA ILE A 1130 -92.36 -18.69 -10.88
C ILE A 1130 -93.47 -18.29 -9.92
N LYS A 1131 -93.23 -18.43 -8.61
CA LYS A 1131 -94.01 -17.79 -7.55
C LYS A 1131 -93.49 -16.36 -7.40
N LYS A 1132 -94.37 -15.38 -7.60
CA LYS A 1132 -94.08 -13.97 -7.29
C LYS A 1132 -94.00 -13.70 -5.80
#